data_AF-A0A4P7W2N3-F1
#
_entry.id   AF-A0A4P7W2N3-F1
#
_cell.length_a   1.000
_cell.length_b   1.000
_cell.length_c   1.000
_cell.angle_alpha   90.00
_cell.angle_beta   90.00
_cell.angle_gamma   90.00
#
_symmetry.space_group_name_H-M   'P 1'
#
loop_
_entity.id
_entity.type
_entity.pdbx_description
1 polymer ?
#
loop_
_entity_poly.entity_id
_entity_poly.type
_entity_poly.pdbx_seq_one_letter_code
_entity_poly.pdbx_strand_id
1 'polypeptide(L)'
;MNSRRLKGSHKTVIRFPAGALIRRETEICHNLRPSLRRSGLEAVGSPAEITLDRPIPGARLLPGGRIESPDGRKWLVMEHEGRLLCHDGTQSVKLPDAPGKPSGVVGCAGRYLILMGADDAPMWLHADSNGGWTWHCAADMPEPLAIVRNDDAPLTTTVGGTKLRDSYTSRSSRLTAADALAVGRLVGDAYRSIAESAMQRQVYFQPVIARYSLIGHHGEVLYVSAPVMVMPSDGQQLLGVDFLLSGDGFSTLSFERMTASAFTLRLKLCIPLSEQWQEAVSRVVLSVSPQLHPFDGTGNAPHRFGSFSATSGSLHVGLPGLNDSVSAIAGEGSRLRSLTEAVLASVGESLSPCATLGFDSSACEWKGISRPLRRPSYGLDDELTVLRRLVSRAHTPLRQDESLMVALDMPHCLCAGVAATGGDSIAYTSVSAMRFKGWLPCGFVIAAPAPGTDFPQSAPMAVKIGFADGSSSVRSAAISSFPPGPMSPLLVYPSADAVSMELFYERCSLRVDLRPDPSGRFAYWLADDGLPVEMERDMPAFILPSGSSRPRPMPSAVVLASVSEPLRPLAVTRTSESRPVALMAAAGTTGGWDAGSARFYLFGRGGVQSVTANSSRSRLTARTLDIRPVGSCDAVCRLGGNSIAVLAGDDLVRITGQSVVTMRSFVSAGRLARDSSRGELICFYGHENPCPENFMIAEGDDFRPLFPDAVVHDDKGRMLYTRSFPVVSSLLDDGQSVWATDDDGRLYQLSVSREDAEVAVAYRASVAAPSPSPGVYGFALPLFGEISGGTVELRADNGAGVMRSGLLTSCCLRGNVAHLPPLSVFACHRHNFILSINLSVKNFLLQ
;
A
#
# COMPACT_ATOMS: atom_id res chain seq x y z
N MET A 1 -74.69 -36.42 -35.30
CA MET A 1 -75.67 -36.84 -34.26
C MET A 1 -74.84 -37.34 -33.06
N ASN A 2 -74.89 -36.83 -31.83
CA ASN A 2 -75.96 -36.22 -31.05
C ASN A 2 -75.49 -34.94 -30.36
N SER A 3 -76.24 -33.84 -30.54
CA SER A 3 -76.13 -32.61 -29.78
C SER A 3 -76.70 -32.80 -28.37
N ARG A 4 -75.87 -33.25 -27.42
CA ARG A 4 -76.20 -33.07 -25.99
C ARG A 4 -75.95 -31.61 -25.63
N ARG A 5 -77.04 -30.88 -25.39
CA ARG A 5 -77.05 -29.56 -24.72
C ARG A 5 -76.17 -29.64 -23.47
N LEU A 6 -75.00 -29.02 -23.52
CA LEU A 6 -74.21 -28.67 -22.33
C LEU A 6 -74.98 -27.59 -21.58
N LYS A 7 -75.82 -28.03 -20.63
CA LYS A 7 -76.41 -27.15 -19.61
C LYS A 7 -75.27 -26.45 -18.85
N GLY A 8 -75.45 -25.14 -18.63
CA GLY A 8 -74.48 -24.24 -18.03
C GLY A 8 -73.84 -24.81 -16.76
N SER A 9 -72.57 -25.18 -16.89
CA SER A 9 -71.65 -25.36 -15.79
C SER A 9 -70.88 -24.06 -15.67
N HIS A 10 -70.78 -23.50 -14.46
CA HIS A 10 -69.98 -22.32 -14.15
C HIS A 10 -68.66 -22.32 -14.93
N LYS A 11 -68.42 -21.27 -15.74
CA LYS A 11 -67.12 -21.03 -16.37
C LYS A 11 -66.12 -20.73 -15.25
N THR A 12 -65.45 -21.75 -14.71
CA THR A 12 -64.30 -21.53 -13.84
C THR A 12 -63.24 -20.80 -14.67
N VAL A 13 -63.00 -19.53 -14.36
CA VAL A 13 -61.95 -18.74 -15.00
C VAL A 13 -60.63 -19.12 -14.36
N ILE A 14 -59.80 -19.82 -15.11
CA ILE A 14 -58.44 -20.18 -14.71
C ILE A 14 -57.56 -18.93 -14.85
N ARG A 15 -56.80 -18.66 -13.78
CA ARG A 15 -55.79 -17.60 -13.74
C ARG A 15 -54.44 -18.26 -13.59
N PHE A 16 -53.51 -17.90 -14.45
CA PHE A 16 -52.12 -18.25 -14.28
C PHE A 16 -51.49 -17.32 -13.25
N PRO A 17 -50.51 -17.78 -12.46
CA PRO A 17 -49.74 -16.87 -11.64
C PRO A 17 -49.00 -15.89 -12.54
N ALA A 18 -48.87 -14.64 -12.12
CA ALA A 18 -47.94 -13.67 -12.66
C ALA A 18 -46.81 -13.48 -11.64
N GLY A 19 -45.90 -14.44 -11.58
CA GLY A 19 -44.84 -14.46 -10.58
C GLY A 19 -43.55 -15.04 -11.12
N ALA A 20 -42.45 -14.58 -10.53
CA ALA A 20 -41.09 -15.02 -10.80
C ALA A 20 -40.90 -16.54 -10.56
N LEU A 21 -39.75 -17.08 -11.00
CA LEU A 21 -39.32 -18.49 -10.88
C LEU A 21 -39.28 -19.02 -9.44
N ILE A 22 -39.40 -18.15 -8.44
CA ILE A 22 -39.59 -18.54 -7.04
C ILE A 22 -40.92 -19.29 -6.81
N ARG A 23 -41.92 -19.08 -7.68
CA ARG A 23 -43.19 -19.80 -7.65
C ARG A 23 -43.02 -21.16 -8.34
N ARG A 24 -43.52 -22.22 -7.71
CA ARG A 24 -43.40 -23.58 -8.23
C ARG A 24 -44.12 -23.78 -9.55
N GLU A 25 -45.15 -22.98 -9.79
CA GLU A 25 -45.95 -23.00 -11.00
C GLU A 25 -45.25 -22.32 -12.19
N THR A 26 -44.25 -21.49 -11.95
CA THR A 26 -43.53 -20.77 -13.01
C THR A 26 -42.31 -21.56 -13.44
N GLU A 27 -42.27 -21.95 -14.71
CA GLU A 27 -41.17 -22.74 -15.30
C GLU A 27 -40.18 -21.87 -16.08
N ILE A 28 -40.65 -20.78 -16.69
CA ILE A 28 -39.82 -19.82 -17.42
C ILE A 28 -40.25 -18.40 -17.04
N CYS A 29 -39.30 -17.55 -16.73
CA CYS A 29 -39.49 -16.11 -16.55
C CYS A 29 -38.24 -15.42 -17.10
N HIS A 30 -38.30 -14.96 -18.35
CA HIS A 30 -37.18 -14.37 -19.06
C HIS A 30 -37.50 -12.91 -19.43
N ASN A 31 -36.59 -12.00 -19.10
CA ASN A 31 -36.73 -10.54 -19.25
C ASN A 31 -38.01 -9.97 -18.60
N LEU A 32 -38.52 -10.65 -17.57
CA LEU A 32 -39.68 -10.26 -16.78
C LEU A 32 -39.32 -10.30 -15.29
N ARG A 33 -39.47 -9.17 -14.59
CA ARG A 33 -39.17 -9.07 -13.15
C ARG A 33 -40.41 -8.75 -12.32
N PRO A 34 -40.42 -9.06 -11.01
CA PRO A 34 -41.48 -8.62 -10.11
C PRO A 34 -41.64 -7.09 -10.12
N SER A 35 -42.87 -6.60 -10.28
CA SER A 35 -43.12 -5.16 -10.24
C SER A 35 -43.03 -4.61 -8.81
N LEU A 36 -42.42 -3.43 -8.66
CA LEU A 36 -42.34 -2.72 -7.37
C LEU A 36 -43.72 -2.38 -6.79
N ARG A 37 -44.76 -2.30 -7.64
CA ARG A 37 -46.15 -2.05 -7.24
C ARG A 37 -46.86 -3.29 -6.67
N ARG A 38 -46.13 -4.39 -6.45
CA ARG A 38 -46.53 -5.65 -5.79
C ARG A 38 -47.53 -6.56 -6.52
N SER A 39 -48.06 -6.18 -7.67
CA SER A 39 -48.88 -7.07 -8.51
C SER A 39 -48.25 -7.28 -9.89
N GLY A 40 -47.94 -8.54 -10.21
CA GLY A 40 -47.51 -8.95 -11.55
C GLY A 40 -46.01 -8.85 -11.83
N LEU A 41 -45.68 -9.07 -13.10
CA LEU A 41 -44.35 -9.03 -13.70
C LEU A 41 -44.27 -7.89 -14.72
N GLU A 42 -43.20 -7.11 -14.69
CA GLU A 42 -42.89 -6.06 -15.66
C GLU A 42 -41.72 -6.45 -16.56
N ALA A 43 -41.75 -6.06 -17.83
CA ALA A 43 -40.63 -6.27 -18.74
C ALA A 43 -39.40 -5.49 -18.28
N VAL A 44 -38.23 -6.12 -18.38
CA VAL A 44 -36.94 -5.50 -18.06
C VAL A 44 -36.25 -5.12 -19.35
N GLY A 45 -36.12 -3.81 -19.59
CA GLY A 45 -35.39 -3.27 -20.73
C GLY A 45 -33.95 -3.75 -20.81
N SER A 46 -33.38 -3.74 -22.02
CA SER A 46 -31.93 -3.92 -22.22
C SER A 46 -31.13 -2.94 -21.35
N PRO A 47 -29.93 -3.31 -20.89
CA PRO A 47 -29.07 -2.41 -20.12
C PRO A 47 -28.85 -1.06 -20.82
N ALA A 48 -28.74 0.01 -20.04
CA ALA A 48 -28.41 1.33 -20.57
C ALA A 48 -26.95 1.36 -21.04
N GLU A 49 -26.76 1.57 -22.34
CA GLU A 49 -25.45 1.82 -22.93
C GLU A 49 -25.07 3.29 -22.71
N ILE A 50 -23.85 3.52 -22.24
CA ILE A 50 -23.28 4.85 -22.10
C ILE A 50 -22.53 5.14 -23.39
N THR A 51 -22.95 6.20 -24.07
CA THR A 51 -22.33 6.59 -25.33
C THR A 51 -20.90 7.04 -25.10
N LEU A 52 -19.95 6.26 -25.64
CA LEU A 52 -18.56 6.65 -25.78
C LEU A 52 -18.35 7.28 -27.16
N ASP A 53 -17.36 8.17 -27.30
CA ASP A 53 -16.97 8.73 -28.61
C ASP A 53 -16.61 7.63 -29.63
N ARG A 54 -16.08 6.51 -29.13
CA ARG A 54 -15.79 5.28 -29.87
C ARG A 54 -15.74 4.08 -28.91
N PRO A 55 -16.15 2.88 -29.33
CA PRO A 55 -15.93 1.66 -28.55
C PRO A 55 -14.45 1.43 -28.24
N ILE A 56 -14.16 0.83 -27.09
CA ILE A 56 -12.79 0.60 -26.59
C ILE A 56 -12.61 -0.90 -26.24
N PRO A 57 -12.40 -1.77 -27.25
CA PRO A 57 -12.25 -3.21 -27.02
C PRO A 57 -11.13 -3.51 -26.02
N GLY A 58 -11.38 -4.43 -25.10
CA GLY A 58 -10.42 -4.82 -24.06
C GLY A 58 -10.22 -3.79 -22.94
N ALA A 59 -11.03 -2.72 -22.88
CA ALA A 59 -11.06 -1.84 -21.72
C ALA A 59 -11.57 -2.59 -20.47
N ARG A 60 -10.83 -2.47 -19.37
CA ARG A 60 -11.14 -3.11 -18.10
C ARG A 60 -11.46 -2.06 -17.04
N LEU A 61 -12.56 -2.22 -16.35
CA LEU A 61 -12.90 -1.36 -15.21
C LEU A 61 -11.98 -1.69 -14.04
N LEU A 62 -11.41 -0.66 -13.41
CA LEU A 62 -10.49 -0.87 -12.29
C LEU A 62 -11.24 -0.96 -10.96
N PRO A 63 -10.88 -1.92 -10.06
CA PRO A 63 -11.37 -1.92 -8.69
C PRO A 63 -11.11 -0.58 -7.99
N GLY A 64 -12.13 -0.04 -7.32
CA GLY A 64 -12.07 1.30 -6.72
C GLY A 64 -12.06 2.46 -7.73
N GLY A 65 -12.22 2.17 -9.03
CA GLY A 65 -12.16 3.13 -10.13
C GLY A 65 -13.33 4.10 -10.24
N ARG A 66 -14.09 4.33 -9.16
CA ARG A 66 -15.07 5.41 -9.08
C ARG A 66 -14.45 6.54 -8.26
N ILE A 67 -13.99 7.58 -8.93
CA ILE A 67 -13.29 8.71 -8.29
C ILE A 67 -14.08 10.00 -8.45
N GLU A 68 -13.84 10.97 -7.56
CA GLU A 68 -14.42 12.31 -7.60
C GLU A 68 -13.30 13.35 -7.65
N SER A 69 -13.29 14.21 -8.67
CA SER A 69 -12.33 15.31 -8.75
C SER A 69 -12.69 16.43 -7.76
N PRO A 70 -11.74 17.34 -7.42
CA PRO A 70 -11.99 18.41 -6.46
C PRO A 70 -13.16 19.35 -6.80
N ASP A 71 -13.56 19.41 -8.08
CA ASP A 71 -14.72 20.16 -8.59
C ASP A 71 -16.06 19.43 -8.37
N GLY A 72 -16.06 18.24 -7.76
CA GLY A 72 -17.23 17.40 -7.50
C GLY A 72 -17.65 16.51 -8.68
N ARG A 73 -16.89 16.51 -9.77
CA ARG A 73 -17.19 15.68 -10.96
C ARG A 73 -16.77 14.23 -10.71
N LYS A 74 -17.65 13.28 -11.05
CA LYS A 74 -17.43 11.87 -10.77
C LYS A 74 -16.96 11.11 -12.01
N TRP A 75 -15.80 10.47 -11.93
CA TRP A 75 -15.19 9.73 -13.01
C TRP A 75 -15.24 8.21 -12.79
N LEU A 76 -15.30 7.49 -13.89
CA LEU A 76 -15.15 6.05 -14.02
C LEU A 76 -13.78 5.78 -14.65
N VAL A 77 -12.93 5.04 -13.95
CA VAL A 77 -11.55 4.78 -14.33
C VAL A 77 -11.44 3.39 -14.95
N MET A 78 -10.94 3.34 -16.17
CA MET A 78 -10.70 2.14 -16.96
C MET A 78 -9.21 2.03 -17.31
N GLU A 79 -8.73 0.80 -17.45
CA GLU A 79 -7.43 0.50 -18.03
C GLU A 79 -7.60 -0.05 -19.44
N HIS A 80 -6.81 0.47 -20.38
CA HIS A 80 -6.76 0.00 -21.75
C HIS A 80 -5.33 0.17 -22.29
N GLU A 81 -4.72 -0.93 -22.75
CA GLU A 81 -3.36 -0.97 -23.27
C GLU A 81 -2.31 -0.33 -22.33
N GLY A 82 -2.46 -0.53 -21.01
CA GLY A 82 -1.56 0.04 -20.00
C GLY A 82 -1.79 1.53 -19.70
N ARG A 83 -2.84 2.14 -20.23
CA ARG A 83 -3.20 3.54 -20.00
C ARG A 83 -4.47 3.65 -19.16
N LEU A 84 -4.59 4.73 -18.40
CA LEU A 84 -5.86 5.07 -17.75
C LEU A 84 -6.75 5.93 -18.66
N LEU A 85 -8.02 5.56 -18.72
CA LEU A 85 -9.11 6.36 -19.26
C LEU A 85 -10.08 6.72 -18.15
N CYS A 86 -10.44 8.00 -18.06
CA CYS A 86 -11.45 8.50 -17.15
C CYS A 86 -12.68 8.93 -17.94
N HIS A 87 -13.87 8.45 -17.57
CA HIS A 87 -15.13 8.79 -18.20
C HIS A 87 -16.14 9.30 -17.17
N ASP A 88 -16.81 10.42 -17.42
CA ASP A 88 -17.75 11.03 -16.47
C ASP A 88 -19.24 10.82 -16.80
N GLY A 89 -19.53 10.08 -17.88
CA GLY A 89 -20.86 9.88 -18.44
C GLY A 89 -21.15 10.71 -19.70
N THR A 90 -20.28 11.67 -20.03
CA THR A 90 -20.40 12.59 -21.17
C THR A 90 -19.14 12.67 -22.01
N GLN A 91 -17.96 12.71 -21.37
CA GLN A 91 -16.67 12.89 -22.02
C GLN A 91 -15.69 11.84 -21.50
N SER A 92 -14.84 11.36 -22.40
CA SER A 92 -13.70 10.51 -22.06
C SER A 92 -12.41 11.33 -22.09
N VAL A 93 -11.64 11.29 -21.01
CA VAL A 93 -10.30 11.89 -20.91
C VAL A 93 -9.28 10.77 -20.86
N LYS A 94 -8.31 10.81 -21.76
CA LYS A 94 -7.14 9.93 -21.71
C LYS A 94 -6.11 10.56 -20.80
N LEU A 95 -5.69 9.82 -19.80
CA LEU A 95 -4.58 10.24 -18.95
C LEU A 95 -3.25 10.02 -19.68
N PRO A 96 -2.19 10.75 -19.30
CA PRO A 96 -0.84 10.49 -19.80
C PRO A 96 -0.43 9.03 -19.58
N ASP A 97 0.49 8.54 -20.42
CA ASP A 97 0.94 7.15 -20.38
C ASP A 97 1.49 6.80 -19.00
N ALA A 98 0.90 5.77 -18.38
CA ALA A 98 1.34 5.28 -17.09
C ALA A 98 2.64 4.48 -17.27
N PRO A 99 3.59 4.52 -16.32
CA PRO A 99 4.87 3.84 -16.45
C PRO A 99 4.79 2.30 -16.33
N GLY A 100 3.61 1.75 -16.08
CA GLY A 100 3.35 0.31 -15.91
C GLY A 100 1.87 -0.01 -16.17
N LYS A 101 1.39 -1.17 -15.71
CA LYS A 101 -0.01 -1.59 -15.93
C LYS A 101 -0.90 -1.36 -14.70
N PRO A 102 -1.85 -0.41 -14.74
CA PRO A 102 -2.77 -0.18 -13.62
C PRO A 102 -3.58 -1.42 -13.23
N SER A 103 -3.74 -1.66 -11.93
CA SER A 103 -4.46 -2.81 -11.37
C SER A 103 -5.60 -2.43 -10.42
N GLY A 104 -5.60 -1.20 -9.90
CA GLY A 104 -6.66 -0.72 -9.00
C GLY A 104 -6.45 0.74 -8.57
N VAL A 105 -7.46 1.30 -7.93
CA VAL A 105 -7.49 2.69 -7.46
C VAL A 105 -7.84 2.72 -5.97
N VAL A 106 -7.08 3.48 -5.20
CA VAL A 106 -7.32 3.70 -3.76
C VAL A 106 -7.51 5.19 -3.51
N GLY A 107 -8.65 5.56 -2.93
CA GLY A 107 -8.91 6.93 -2.48
C GLY A 107 -8.21 7.23 -1.15
N CYS A 108 -7.42 8.30 -1.12
CA CYS A 108 -6.54 8.68 -0.01
C CYS A 108 -6.72 10.17 0.32
N ALA A 109 -7.69 10.51 1.17
CA ALA A 109 -7.89 11.86 1.73
C ALA A 109 -7.74 13.03 0.71
N GLY A 110 -8.45 12.93 -0.43
CA GLY A 110 -8.42 13.95 -1.50
C GLY A 110 -7.37 13.71 -2.59
N ARG A 111 -6.58 12.64 -2.50
CA ARG A 111 -5.67 12.14 -3.54
C ARG A 111 -6.05 10.72 -3.96
N TYR A 112 -5.56 10.29 -5.11
CA TYR A 112 -5.76 8.93 -5.61
C TYR A 112 -4.42 8.21 -5.77
N LEU A 113 -4.30 7.05 -5.14
CA LEU A 113 -3.18 6.15 -5.33
C LEU A 113 -3.58 5.08 -6.35
N ILE A 114 -2.88 5.04 -7.47
CA ILE A 114 -3.07 4.04 -8.52
C ILE A 114 -2.08 2.90 -8.28
N LEU A 115 -2.62 1.70 -8.13
CA LEU A 115 -1.84 0.48 -8.03
C LEU A 115 -1.40 0.07 -9.43
N MET A 116 -0.13 -0.27 -9.59
CA MET A 116 0.47 -0.65 -10.88
C MET A 116 0.76 -2.16 -10.97
N GLY A 117 0.19 -2.94 -10.06
CA GLY A 117 0.57 -4.35 -9.84
C GLY A 117 1.64 -4.51 -8.77
N ALA A 118 2.01 -5.76 -8.51
CA ALA A 118 3.01 -6.09 -7.50
C ALA A 118 4.42 -5.73 -7.94
N ASP A 119 4.70 -5.63 -9.24
CA ASP A 119 6.07 -5.49 -9.75
C ASP A 119 6.47 -4.04 -10.06
N ASP A 120 5.52 -3.10 -10.03
CA ASP A 120 5.74 -1.70 -10.35
C ASP A 120 5.41 -0.79 -9.16
N ALA A 121 6.08 0.36 -9.10
CA ALA A 121 5.82 1.34 -8.06
C ALA A 121 4.39 1.90 -8.20
N PRO A 122 3.64 2.09 -7.10
CA PRO A 122 2.36 2.76 -7.18
C PRO A 122 2.55 4.22 -7.59
N MET A 123 1.52 4.78 -8.22
CA MET A 123 1.53 6.13 -8.78
C MET A 123 0.52 7.01 -8.07
N TRP A 124 0.92 8.21 -7.70
CA TRP A 124 0.01 9.25 -7.26
C TRP A 124 -0.60 9.95 -8.47
N LEU A 125 -1.93 9.98 -8.53
CA LEU A 125 -2.71 10.68 -9.54
C LEU A 125 -3.31 11.95 -8.93
N HIS A 126 -3.02 13.10 -9.55
CA HIS A 126 -3.51 14.41 -9.15
C HIS A 126 -4.25 15.08 -10.30
N ALA A 127 -5.38 15.72 -9.97
CA ALA A 127 -6.04 16.64 -10.89
C ALA A 127 -5.43 18.02 -10.70
N ASP A 128 -5.02 18.66 -11.79
CA ASP A 128 -4.57 20.05 -11.78
C ASP A 128 -5.77 21.02 -11.73
N SER A 129 -5.49 22.29 -11.44
CA SER A 129 -6.51 23.35 -11.34
C SER A 129 -7.16 23.72 -12.68
N ASN A 130 -6.59 23.27 -13.81
CA ASN A 130 -7.10 23.48 -15.16
C ASN A 130 -7.89 22.26 -15.69
N GLY A 131 -8.11 21.24 -14.86
CA GLY A 131 -8.82 20.01 -15.20
C GLY A 131 -7.98 18.96 -15.95
N GLY A 132 -6.68 19.17 -16.08
CA GLY A 132 -5.71 18.15 -16.50
C GLY A 132 -5.30 17.24 -15.34
N TRP A 133 -4.51 16.22 -15.64
CA TRP A 133 -4.11 15.19 -14.68
C TRP A 133 -2.62 14.90 -14.79
N THR A 134 -1.95 14.81 -13.65
CA THR A 134 -0.50 14.54 -13.55
C THR A 134 -0.21 13.32 -12.69
N TRP A 135 0.96 12.73 -12.95
CA TRP A 135 1.45 11.51 -12.33
C TRP A 135 2.75 11.75 -11.59
N HIS A 136 2.86 11.20 -10.39
CA HIS A 136 4.12 11.15 -9.64
C HIS A 136 4.35 9.74 -9.13
N CYS A 137 5.56 9.21 -9.32
CA CYS A 137 5.86 7.87 -8.81
C CYS A 137 5.99 7.95 -7.29
N ALA A 138 5.28 7.08 -6.56
CA ALA A 138 5.33 7.09 -5.11
C ALA A 138 6.67 6.60 -4.54
N ALA A 139 7.51 5.98 -5.37
CA ALA A 139 8.90 5.66 -5.03
C ALA A 139 9.89 6.77 -5.40
N ASP A 140 9.42 7.88 -5.99
CA ASP A 140 10.27 9.05 -6.22
C ASP A 140 10.66 9.67 -4.88
N MET A 141 11.90 10.17 -4.84
CA MET A 141 12.50 10.68 -3.62
C MET A 141 12.81 12.17 -3.82
N PRO A 142 12.61 13.00 -2.79
CA PRO A 142 12.93 14.40 -2.87
C PRO A 142 14.42 14.63 -3.09
N GLU A 143 14.72 15.84 -3.57
CA GLU A 143 16.06 16.33 -3.75
C GLU A 143 16.77 16.44 -2.39
N PRO A 144 18.00 15.92 -2.27
CA PRO A 144 18.66 15.79 -0.99
C PRO A 144 19.17 17.14 -0.45
N LEU A 145 19.12 17.28 0.86
CA LEU A 145 19.94 18.19 1.65
C LEU A 145 21.16 17.46 2.21
N ALA A 146 22.26 18.18 2.41
CA ALA A 146 23.43 17.73 3.16
C ALA A 146 23.40 18.29 4.59
N ILE A 147 23.83 17.48 5.56
CA ILE A 147 24.09 17.93 6.93
C ILE A 147 25.58 18.19 7.05
N VAL A 148 25.95 19.47 7.03
CA VAL A 148 27.36 19.89 7.03
C VAL A 148 27.76 20.49 8.37
N ARG A 149 29.01 20.26 8.74
CA ARG A 149 29.72 20.89 9.84
C ARG A 149 29.94 22.37 9.54
N ASN A 150 29.73 23.19 10.57
CA ASN A 150 30.11 24.58 10.59
C ASN A 150 31.08 24.81 11.76
N ASP A 151 32.35 25.01 11.44
CA ASP A 151 33.42 25.13 12.43
C ASP A 151 33.27 26.39 13.28
N ASP A 152 33.59 26.25 14.57
CA ASP A 152 33.57 27.32 15.58
C ASP A 152 34.96 27.44 16.23
N ALA A 153 35.19 28.49 17.02
CA ALA A 153 36.46 28.69 17.70
C ALA A 153 36.75 27.50 18.65
N PRO A 154 38.02 27.06 18.79
CA PRO A 154 38.35 25.91 19.61
C PRO A 154 37.98 26.13 21.09
N LEU A 155 37.79 25.03 21.80
CA LEU A 155 37.59 24.97 23.25
C LEU A 155 38.92 24.61 23.90
N THR A 156 39.30 25.31 24.98
CA THR A 156 40.59 25.12 25.61
C THR A 156 40.44 25.06 27.12
N THR A 157 41.13 24.12 27.75
CA THR A 157 41.29 24.03 29.21
C THR A 157 42.72 23.62 29.56
N THR A 158 43.08 23.75 30.83
CA THR A 158 44.36 23.27 31.37
C THR A 158 44.14 22.03 32.20
N VAL A 159 45.01 21.05 32.03
CA VAL A 159 45.13 19.90 32.93
C VAL A 159 46.19 20.25 33.97
N GLY A 160 45.77 20.29 35.24
CA GLY A 160 46.65 20.68 36.34
C GLY A 160 47.81 19.69 36.52
N GLY A 161 49.01 20.21 36.75
CA GLY A 161 50.13 19.40 37.23
C GLY A 161 49.89 18.93 38.66
N THR A 162 50.39 17.74 39.00
CA THR A 162 50.31 17.20 40.36
C THR A 162 51.61 16.48 40.73
N LYS A 163 51.89 16.43 42.04
CA LYS A 163 52.91 15.54 42.57
C LYS A 163 52.31 14.15 42.75
N LEU A 164 52.95 13.16 42.14
CA LEU A 164 52.69 11.73 42.29
C LEU A 164 53.18 11.26 43.66
N ARG A 165 52.53 10.22 44.20
CA ARG A 165 52.88 9.66 45.51
C ARG A 165 54.13 8.80 45.47
N ASP A 166 54.37 8.16 44.33
CA ASP A 166 55.52 7.29 44.14
C ASP A 166 56.57 7.90 43.19
N SER A 167 57.73 7.24 43.12
CA SER A 167 58.82 7.57 42.20
C SER A 167 58.84 6.59 41.03
N TYR A 168 59.07 7.12 39.84
CA TYR A 168 59.07 6.38 38.58
C TYR A 168 60.42 6.55 37.89
N THR A 169 60.82 5.58 37.08
CA THR A 169 62.09 5.61 36.32
C THR A 169 61.91 4.95 34.96
N SER A 170 62.97 4.88 34.15
CA SER A 170 62.98 4.14 32.88
C SER A 170 62.64 2.65 33.00
N ARG A 171 62.65 2.08 34.21
CA ARG A 171 62.25 0.69 34.48
C ARG A 171 60.79 0.54 34.91
N SER A 172 60.10 1.65 35.17
CA SER A 172 58.69 1.65 35.54
C SER A 172 57.83 1.30 34.34
N SER A 173 56.97 0.29 34.50
CA SER A 173 56.06 -0.15 33.44
C SER A 173 54.61 0.31 33.65
N ARG A 174 54.23 0.69 34.88
CA ARG A 174 52.87 1.11 35.27
C ARG A 174 52.92 2.10 36.44
N LEU A 175 51.91 2.97 36.53
CA LEU A 175 51.66 3.78 37.70
C LEU A 175 51.15 2.91 38.86
N THR A 176 51.36 3.35 40.09
CA THR A 176 50.66 2.76 41.24
C THR A 176 49.15 2.99 41.09
N ALA A 177 48.32 2.13 41.70
CA ALA A 177 46.86 2.27 41.61
C ALA A 177 46.36 3.64 42.11
N ALA A 178 46.99 4.19 43.15
CA ALA A 178 46.63 5.49 43.69
C ALA A 178 46.97 6.65 42.73
N ASP A 179 48.16 6.60 42.12
CA ASP A 179 48.59 7.62 41.15
C ASP A 179 47.82 7.51 39.84
N ALA A 180 47.58 6.30 39.33
CA ALA A 180 46.75 6.08 38.14
C ALA A 180 45.33 6.66 38.33
N LEU A 181 44.72 6.46 39.51
CA LEU A 181 43.41 7.03 39.83
C LEU A 181 43.47 8.55 39.93
N ALA A 182 44.52 9.12 40.53
CA ALA A 182 44.67 10.56 40.68
C ALA A 182 44.82 11.26 39.31
N VAL A 183 45.69 10.73 38.43
CA VAL A 183 45.90 11.31 37.10
C VAL A 183 44.70 11.09 36.19
N GLY A 184 44.05 9.93 36.28
CA GLY A 184 42.79 9.67 35.56
C GLY A 184 41.68 10.65 35.94
N ARG A 185 41.58 11.04 37.23
CA ARG A 185 40.66 12.10 37.67
C ARG A 185 41.03 13.46 37.08
N LEU A 186 42.31 13.84 37.09
CA LEU A 186 42.77 15.11 36.51
C LEU A 186 42.39 15.24 35.03
N VAL A 187 42.67 14.21 34.22
CA VAL A 187 42.33 14.19 32.79
C VAL A 187 40.80 14.17 32.60
N GLY A 188 40.07 13.40 33.42
CA GLY A 188 38.61 13.37 33.41
C GLY A 188 37.98 14.72 33.73
N ASP A 189 38.46 15.42 34.76
CA ASP A 189 37.96 16.74 35.17
C ASP A 189 38.21 17.80 34.08
N ALA A 190 39.38 17.76 33.43
CA ALA A 190 39.66 18.61 32.28
C ALA A 190 38.70 18.34 31.10
N TYR A 191 38.41 17.07 30.80
CA TYR A 191 37.41 16.71 29.78
C TYR A 191 36.02 17.26 30.12
N ARG A 192 35.59 17.17 31.39
CA ARG A 192 34.30 17.74 31.83
C ARG A 192 34.26 19.26 31.66
N SER A 193 35.35 19.97 31.96
CA SER A 193 35.47 21.42 31.75
C SER A 193 35.31 21.82 30.28
N ILE A 194 35.89 21.05 29.34
CA ILE A 194 35.65 21.25 27.90
C ILE A 194 34.18 21.02 27.56
N ALA A 195 33.56 19.95 28.09
CA ALA A 195 32.16 19.64 27.82
C ALA A 195 31.20 20.72 28.36
N GLU A 196 31.47 21.26 29.55
CA GLU A 196 30.74 22.40 30.12
C GLU A 196 30.90 23.65 29.26
N SER A 197 32.12 23.95 28.81
CA SER A 197 32.39 25.07 27.89
C SER A 197 31.66 24.91 26.55
N ALA A 198 31.62 23.68 26.02
CA ALA A 198 30.88 23.35 24.80
C ALA A 198 29.37 23.55 24.98
N MET A 199 28.82 23.13 26.12
CA MET A 199 27.42 23.33 26.50
C MET A 199 27.08 24.83 26.61
N GLN A 200 27.91 25.62 27.30
CA GLN A 200 27.71 27.07 27.44
C GLN A 200 27.72 27.78 26.08
N ARG A 201 28.63 27.38 25.19
CA ARG A 201 28.75 27.92 23.82
C ARG A 201 27.77 27.32 22.82
N GLN A 202 27.00 26.31 23.22
CA GLN A 202 26.06 25.58 22.33
C GLN A 202 26.77 25.00 21.08
N VAL A 203 27.90 24.31 21.29
CA VAL A 203 28.70 23.68 20.21
C VAL A 203 28.98 22.21 20.49
N TYR A 204 29.16 21.42 19.42
CA TYR A 204 29.66 20.04 19.44
C TYR A 204 31.19 20.06 19.44
N PHE A 205 31.81 19.09 20.10
CA PHE A 205 33.27 18.86 20.01
C PHE A 205 33.62 17.39 19.80
N GLN A 206 32.63 16.51 19.90
CA GLN A 206 32.71 15.08 19.63
C GLN A 206 31.75 14.68 18.51
N PRO A 207 31.95 13.51 17.88
CA PRO A 207 31.09 13.05 16.80
C PRO A 207 29.62 12.97 17.22
N VAL A 208 28.72 13.25 16.28
CA VAL A 208 27.28 13.02 16.43
C VAL A 208 26.70 12.36 15.20
N ILE A 209 25.70 11.52 15.38
CA ILE A 209 24.92 10.98 14.27
C ILE A 209 23.69 11.88 14.09
N ALA A 210 23.50 12.38 12.88
CA ALA A 210 22.41 13.27 12.53
C ALA A 210 21.63 12.73 11.32
N ARG A 211 20.34 13.05 11.27
CA ARG A 211 19.48 12.81 10.10
C ARG A 211 18.42 13.90 10.04
N TYR A 212 17.84 14.14 8.87
CA TYR A 212 16.66 14.99 8.75
C TYR A 212 15.46 14.22 8.19
N SER A 213 14.29 14.77 8.45
CA SER A 213 13.02 14.31 7.89
C SER A 213 12.30 15.47 7.22
N LEU A 214 11.77 15.25 6.02
CA LEU A 214 10.86 16.20 5.38
C LEU A 214 9.43 15.85 5.79
N ILE A 215 8.69 16.87 6.24
CA ILE A 215 7.34 16.73 6.77
C ILE A 215 6.39 17.49 5.86
N GLY A 216 5.28 16.85 5.51
CA GLY A 216 4.24 17.44 4.68
C GLY A 216 3.31 18.38 5.45
N HIS A 217 2.38 18.99 4.73
CA HIS A 217 1.43 19.96 5.30
C HIS A 217 0.45 19.33 6.31
N HIS A 218 0.22 18.01 6.26
CA HIS A 218 -0.65 17.29 7.18
C HIS A 218 0.12 16.63 8.34
N GLY A 219 1.44 16.84 8.43
CA GLY A 219 2.30 16.30 9.49
C GLY A 219 2.86 14.92 9.20
N GLU A 220 2.53 14.34 8.04
CA GLU A 220 3.08 13.09 7.53
C GLU A 220 4.58 13.20 7.22
N VAL A 221 5.32 12.11 7.41
CA VAL A 221 6.75 12.06 7.04
C VAL A 221 6.86 11.68 5.57
N LEU A 222 7.36 12.59 4.75
CA LEU A 222 7.53 12.40 3.30
C LEU A 222 8.87 11.76 2.94
N TYR A 223 9.90 12.00 3.75
CA TYR A 223 11.26 11.51 3.49
C TYR A 223 12.10 11.49 4.76
N VAL A 224 13.06 10.56 4.82
CA VAL A 224 14.10 10.49 5.86
C VAL A 224 15.48 10.32 5.20
N SER A 225 16.44 11.15 5.61
CA SER A 225 17.82 11.09 5.12
C SER A 225 18.60 9.91 5.70
N ALA A 226 19.76 9.61 5.10
CA ALA A 226 20.74 8.75 5.73
C ALA A 226 21.11 9.30 7.12
N PRO A 227 21.23 8.44 8.14
CA PRO A 227 22.06 8.75 9.31
C PRO A 227 23.50 9.01 8.89
N VAL A 228 24.00 10.20 9.18
CA VAL A 228 25.40 10.60 8.91
C VAL A 228 26.10 10.96 10.20
N MET A 229 27.34 10.49 10.37
CA MET A 229 28.20 10.92 11.46
C MET A 229 28.91 12.22 11.07
N VAL A 230 28.59 13.32 11.77
CA VAL A 230 29.24 14.62 11.62
C VAL A 230 30.25 14.82 12.74
N MET A 231 31.47 15.23 12.40
CA MET A 231 32.59 15.25 13.33
C MET A 231 33.68 16.26 12.92
N PRO A 232 34.60 16.60 13.84
CA PRO A 232 35.85 17.34 13.55
C PRO A 232 36.72 16.63 12.49
N SER A 233 37.63 17.36 11.84
CA SER A 233 38.49 16.78 10.76
C SER A 233 39.36 15.65 11.27
N ASP A 234 39.79 15.73 12.52
CA ASP A 234 40.67 14.76 13.16
C ASP A 234 39.88 13.64 13.86
N GLY A 235 38.57 13.53 13.58
CA GLY A 235 37.69 12.51 14.14
C GLY A 235 37.35 12.73 15.61
N GLN A 236 37.40 11.66 16.41
CA GLN A 236 37.14 11.71 17.85
C GLN A 236 38.34 12.34 18.59
N GLN A 237 38.10 13.44 19.30
CA GLN A 237 39.16 14.26 19.90
C GLN A 237 39.31 13.99 21.41
N LEU A 238 40.41 14.49 21.99
CA LEU A 238 40.72 14.44 23.43
C LEU A 238 40.86 13.00 23.97
N LEU A 239 41.51 12.12 23.21
CA LEU A 239 41.71 10.72 23.58
C LEU A 239 42.76 10.53 24.69
N GLY A 240 43.66 11.49 24.90
CA GLY A 240 44.66 11.42 25.94
C GLY A 240 45.46 12.71 26.05
N VAL A 241 46.37 12.72 27.03
CA VAL A 241 47.27 13.84 27.32
C VAL A 241 48.67 13.28 27.58
N ASP A 242 49.67 13.88 26.95
CA ASP A 242 51.07 13.60 27.20
C ASP A 242 51.61 14.57 28.25
N PHE A 243 52.11 14.04 29.35
CA PHE A 243 52.73 14.81 30.41
C PHE A 243 54.25 14.63 30.42
N LEU A 244 54.95 15.70 30.80
CA LEU A 244 56.34 15.66 31.19
C LEU A 244 56.45 15.37 32.70
N LEU A 245 57.20 14.35 33.04
CA LEU A 245 57.57 14.00 34.41
C LEU A 245 58.90 14.67 34.78
N SER A 246 58.99 15.23 35.98
CA SER A 246 60.15 15.95 36.49
C SER A 246 60.30 15.80 38.01
N GLY A 247 61.36 16.39 38.56
CA GLY A 247 61.68 16.33 39.98
C GLY A 247 62.32 15.01 40.41
N ASP A 248 62.67 14.91 41.70
CA ASP A 248 63.30 13.72 42.25
C ASP A 248 62.38 12.51 42.10
N GLY A 249 62.93 11.44 41.52
CA GLY A 249 62.17 10.24 41.19
C GLY A 249 61.10 10.43 40.12
N PHE A 250 61.19 11.45 39.26
CA PHE A 250 60.23 11.74 38.19
C PHE A 250 58.77 11.76 38.69
N SER A 251 58.57 12.30 39.89
CA SER A 251 57.31 12.28 40.63
C SER A 251 56.43 13.52 40.41
N THR A 252 56.82 14.47 39.56
CA THR A 252 56.05 15.71 39.32
C THR A 252 55.57 15.78 37.88
N LEU A 253 54.25 15.87 37.69
CA LEU A 253 53.61 16.06 36.38
C LEU A 253 53.58 17.54 35.98
N SER A 254 53.87 17.82 34.71
CA SER A 254 53.73 19.14 34.09
C SER A 254 52.27 19.60 34.02
N PHE A 255 52.10 20.90 33.78
CA PHE A 255 50.82 21.47 33.37
C PHE A 255 50.66 21.33 31.86
N GLU A 256 49.53 20.81 31.42
CA GLU A 256 49.26 20.59 29.99
C GLU A 256 48.00 21.31 29.54
N ARG A 257 47.89 21.56 28.23
CA ARG A 257 46.73 22.21 27.63
C ARG A 257 45.94 21.20 26.79
N MET A 258 44.65 21.06 27.07
CA MET A 258 43.72 20.33 26.21
C MET A 258 42.96 21.32 25.33
N THR A 259 42.99 21.07 24.02
CA THR A 259 42.29 21.88 23.02
C THR A 259 41.42 20.97 22.16
N ALA A 260 40.17 21.34 21.93
CA ALA A 260 39.24 20.62 21.05
C ALA A 260 38.65 21.57 20.01
N SER A 261 38.62 21.12 18.76
CA SER A 261 37.86 21.78 17.70
C SER A 261 36.37 21.69 18.01
N ALA A 262 35.66 22.81 17.86
CA ALA A 262 34.23 22.90 18.10
C ALA A 262 33.47 23.16 16.80
N PHE A 263 32.22 22.73 16.73
CA PHE A 263 31.39 22.89 15.54
C PHE A 263 29.90 22.95 15.87
N THR A 264 29.14 23.46 14.90
CA THR A 264 27.67 23.39 14.84
C THR A 264 27.26 22.66 13.57
N LEU A 265 25.98 22.32 13.45
CA LEU A 265 25.43 21.71 12.23
C LEU A 265 24.77 22.77 11.35
N ARG A 266 24.73 22.53 10.05
CA ARG A 266 23.98 23.35 9.09
C ARG A 266 23.39 22.44 8.02
N LEU A 267 22.22 22.79 7.49
CA LEU A 267 21.67 22.15 6.31
C LEU A 267 22.09 22.91 5.06
N LYS A 268 22.50 22.20 4.01
CA LYS A 268 22.86 22.78 2.72
C LYS A 268 22.07 22.11 1.61
N LEU A 269 21.52 22.91 0.72
CA LEU A 269 20.83 22.45 -0.48
C LEU A 269 21.85 21.85 -1.45
N CYS A 270 21.64 20.59 -1.82
CA CYS A 270 22.43 19.94 -2.88
C CYS A 270 21.80 20.25 -4.24
N ILE A 271 20.48 20.08 -4.33
CA ILE A 271 19.67 20.27 -5.54
C ILE A 271 18.38 21.02 -5.11
N PRO A 272 17.90 22.02 -5.89
CA PRO A 272 16.60 22.65 -5.61
C PRO A 272 15.44 21.64 -5.65
N LEU A 273 14.41 21.84 -4.84
CA LEU A 273 13.23 20.97 -4.88
C LEU A 273 12.52 21.10 -6.23
N SER A 274 12.06 19.98 -6.80
CA SER A 274 11.15 19.99 -7.94
C SER A 274 9.76 20.47 -7.53
N GLU A 275 8.96 20.95 -8.50
CA GLU A 275 7.61 21.50 -8.31
C GLU A 275 6.73 20.60 -7.43
N GLN A 276 6.74 19.28 -7.68
CA GLN A 276 6.01 18.28 -6.88
C GLN A 276 6.32 18.34 -5.37
N TRP A 277 7.58 18.57 -5.00
CA TRP A 277 8.02 18.59 -3.61
C TRP A 277 7.88 19.98 -3.00
N GLN A 278 7.93 21.03 -3.82
CA GLN A 278 7.64 22.38 -3.36
C GLN A 278 6.20 22.52 -2.85
N GLU A 279 5.25 21.81 -3.47
CA GLU A 279 3.85 21.78 -3.03
C GLU A 279 3.61 20.83 -1.84
N ALA A 280 4.38 19.75 -1.74
CA ALA A 280 4.17 18.73 -0.71
C ALA A 280 4.86 19.07 0.63
N VAL A 281 6.08 19.62 0.58
CA VAL A 281 6.94 19.80 1.76
C VAL A 281 6.56 21.06 2.53
N SER A 282 6.24 20.89 3.81
CA SER A 282 5.97 22.00 4.73
C SER A 282 7.21 22.43 5.52
N ARG A 283 8.00 21.48 6.02
CA ARG A 283 9.14 21.75 6.90
C ARG A 283 10.14 20.61 6.92
N VAL A 284 11.36 20.91 7.38
CA VAL A 284 12.41 19.93 7.67
C VAL A 284 12.67 19.86 9.18
N VAL A 285 12.81 18.65 9.70
CA VAL A 285 13.17 18.39 11.10
C VAL A 285 14.54 17.74 11.14
N LEU A 286 15.53 18.43 11.70
CA LEU A 286 16.87 17.88 11.95
C LEU A 286 16.88 17.18 13.32
N SER A 287 17.31 15.93 13.37
CA SER A 287 17.42 15.14 14.60
C SER A 287 18.86 14.64 14.80
N VAL A 288 19.33 14.67 16.05
CA VAL A 288 20.75 14.41 16.39
C VAL A 288 20.86 13.50 17.63
N SER A 289 21.85 12.62 17.64
CA SER A 289 22.20 11.77 18.78
C SER A 289 22.83 12.58 19.92
N PRO A 290 23.00 12.00 21.12
CA PRO A 290 24.04 12.47 22.04
C PRO A 290 25.41 12.47 21.36
N GLN A 291 26.35 13.27 21.87
CA GLN A 291 27.73 13.21 21.41
C GLN A 291 28.34 11.86 21.74
N LEU A 292 29.04 11.25 20.79
CA LEU A 292 29.68 9.94 20.96
C LEU A 292 30.97 10.09 21.76
N HIS A 293 30.81 10.29 23.08
CA HIS A 293 31.90 10.56 24.00
C HIS A 293 32.84 9.35 24.15
N PRO A 294 34.16 9.52 23.95
CA PRO A 294 35.15 8.50 24.33
C PRO A 294 35.22 8.28 25.85
N PHE A 295 34.78 9.27 26.63
CA PHE A 295 34.84 9.26 28.09
C PHE A 295 33.86 8.26 28.72
N ASP A 296 34.34 7.55 29.75
CA ASP A 296 33.54 6.82 30.72
C ASP A 296 34.06 7.04 32.14
N GLY A 297 33.31 7.79 32.95
CA GLY A 297 33.72 8.10 34.33
C GLY A 297 33.85 6.88 35.26
N THR A 298 33.34 5.71 34.86
CA THR A 298 33.50 4.46 35.61
C THR A 298 34.70 3.62 35.16
N GLY A 299 35.34 3.98 34.04
CA GLY A 299 36.49 3.28 33.49
C GLY A 299 37.81 3.72 34.11
N ASN A 300 38.84 2.88 33.96
CA ASN A 300 40.21 3.28 34.30
C ASN A 300 40.80 4.17 33.19
N ALA A 301 41.70 5.07 33.57
CA ALA A 301 42.53 5.81 32.61
C ALA A 301 43.72 4.92 32.22
N PRO A 302 43.80 4.49 30.95
CA PRO A 302 44.96 3.74 30.52
C PRO A 302 46.16 4.68 30.42
N HIS A 303 47.37 4.16 30.63
CA HIS A 303 48.57 4.99 30.71
C HIS A 303 49.80 4.22 30.25
N ARG A 304 50.76 4.97 29.72
CA ARG A 304 52.02 4.42 29.21
C ARG A 304 53.16 5.38 29.46
N PHE A 305 54.24 4.87 30.05
CA PHE A 305 55.50 5.60 30.10
C PHE A 305 56.18 5.62 28.73
N GLY A 306 56.68 6.78 28.35
CA GLY A 306 57.51 6.99 27.16
C GLY A 306 58.99 7.02 27.53
N SER A 307 59.75 7.87 26.84
CA SER A 307 61.20 7.99 27.04
C SER A 307 61.55 8.72 28.33
N PHE A 308 62.65 8.30 28.95
CA PHE A 308 63.26 8.97 30.09
C PHE A 308 64.63 9.53 29.69
N SER A 309 64.90 10.75 30.13
CA SER A 309 66.20 11.41 30.13
C SER A 309 66.75 11.49 31.56
N ALA A 310 67.89 12.16 31.74
CA ALA A 310 68.46 12.37 33.08
C ALA A 310 67.60 13.30 33.97
N THR A 311 66.75 14.15 33.38
CA THR A 311 66.00 15.21 34.10
C THR A 311 64.51 15.22 33.80
N SER A 312 64.05 14.48 32.79
CA SER A 312 62.63 14.33 32.47
C SER A 312 62.23 12.90 32.09
N GLY A 313 60.96 12.57 32.28
CA GLY A 313 60.30 11.40 31.67
C GLY A 313 59.05 11.82 30.92
N SER A 314 58.48 10.97 30.06
CA SER A 314 57.15 11.21 29.48
C SER A 314 56.13 10.17 29.94
N LEU A 315 54.90 10.63 30.14
CA LEU A 315 53.77 9.80 30.51
C LEU A 315 52.57 10.17 29.64
N HIS A 316 52.13 9.22 28.81
CA HIS A 316 50.85 9.32 28.13
C HIS A 316 49.74 8.81 29.06
N VAL A 317 48.65 9.56 29.18
CA VAL A 317 47.46 9.16 29.92
C VAL A 317 46.25 9.30 29.01
N GLY A 318 45.63 8.17 28.69
CA GLY A 318 44.38 8.12 27.94
C GLY A 318 43.19 8.55 28.80
N LEU A 319 42.15 8.99 28.12
CA LEU A 319 40.88 9.36 28.75
C LEU A 319 40.25 8.13 29.45
N PRO A 320 39.66 8.29 30.66
CA PRO A 320 38.96 7.19 31.33
C PRO A 320 37.91 6.54 30.42
N GLY A 321 37.92 5.20 30.35
CA GLY A 321 36.97 4.43 29.54
C GLY A 321 37.46 4.04 28.14
N LEU A 322 38.64 4.49 27.73
CA LEU A 322 39.30 4.02 26.51
C LEU A 322 39.89 2.61 26.67
N ASN A 323 39.96 1.91 25.55
CA ASN A 323 40.59 0.61 25.45
C ASN A 323 41.86 0.69 24.58
N ASP A 324 43.02 0.72 25.23
CA ASP A 324 44.33 0.79 24.57
C ASP A 324 44.71 -0.48 23.78
N SER A 325 43.91 -1.55 23.87
CA SER A 325 44.16 -2.78 23.12
C SER A 325 43.63 -2.75 21.69
N VAL A 326 42.94 -1.69 21.28
CA VAL A 326 42.32 -1.58 19.94
C VAL A 326 43.27 -0.85 18.99
N SER A 327 43.49 -1.42 17.81
CA SER A 327 44.45 -0.90 16.82
C SER A 327 43.95 0.34 16.06
N ALA A 328 42.64 0.59 16.02
CA ALA A 328 42.05 1.71 15.29
C ALA A 328 40.86 2.32 16.08
N ILE A 329 40.67 3.65 15.98
CA ILE A 329 39.72 4.43 16.79
C ILE A 329 38.26 3.95 16.62
N ALA A 330 37.91 3.54 15.40
CA ALA A 330 36.60 2.99 15.05
C ALA A 330 36.67 1.49 14.68
N GLY A 331 37.79 0.81 14.98
CA GLY A 331 37.96 -0.61 14.72
C GLY A 331 37.03 -1.51 15.55
N GLU A 332 37.09 -2.81 15.29
CA GLU A 332 36.32 -3.81 16.06
C GLU A 332 36.69 -3.76 17.55
N GLY A 333 35.68 -3.81 18.43
CA GLY A 333 35.88 -3.68 19.89
C GLY A 333 36.14 -2.25 20.39
N SER A 334 36.21 -1.24 19.50
CA SER A 334 36.32 0.16 19.92
C SER A 334 35.03 0.69 20.55
N ARG A 335 35.19 1.70 21.42
CA ARG A 335 34.05 2.40 22.04
C ARG A 335 33.24 3.17 20.99
N LEU A 336 33.90 3.84 20.04
CA LEU A 336 33.21 4.61 18.98
C LEU A 336 32.32 3.70 18.13
N ARG A 337 32.81 2.53 17.72
CA ARG A 337 32.00 1.54 16.99
C ARG A 337 30.82 1.04 17.82
N SER A 338 31.04 0.68 19.08
CA SER A 338 29.98 0.22 19.99
C SER A 338 28.87 1.26 20.17
N LEU A 339 29.24 2.53 20.34
CA LEU A 339 28.28 3.64 20.44
C LEU A 339 27.53 3.86 19.12
N THR A 340 28.23 3.78 17.99
CA THR A 340 27.65 3.92 16.65
C THR A 340 26.61 2.83 16.40
N GLU A 341 26.94 1.57 16.65
CA GLU A 341 26.04 0.42 16.51
C GLU A 341 24.81 0.57 17.42
N ALA A 342 25.00 0.97 18.68
CA ALA A 342 23.89 1.16 19.63
C ALA A 342 22.93 2.29 19.20
N VAL A 343 23.46 3.39 18.65
CA VAL A 343 22.68 4.50 18.11
C VAL A 343 21.92 4.09 16.86
N LEU A 344 22.55 3.38 15.92
CA LEU A 344 21.91 2.88 14.69
C LEU A 344 20.80 1.87 14.98
N ALA A 345 21.08 0.89 15.84
CA ALA A 345 20.12 -0.14 16.24
C ALA A 345 18.89 0.44 16.97
N SER A 346 18.99 1.68 17.45
CA SER A 346 17.92 2.42 18.15
C SER A 346 17.60 3.77 17.50
N VAL A 347 17.87 3.96 16.20
CA VAL A 347 17.86 5.28 15.52
C VAL A 347 16.55 6.06 15.66
N GLY A 348 15.42 5.35 15.79
CA GLY A 348 14.10 5.93 16.00
C GLY A 348 13.93 6.61 17.37
N GLU A 349 14.69 6.17 18.38
CA GLU A 349 14.60 6.64 19.77
C GLU A 349 15.86 7.40 20.22
N SER A 350 17.03 7.08 19.64
CA SER A 350 18.33 7.64 20.02
C SER A 350 18.55 9.06 19.51
N LEU A 351 17.86 9.43 18.42
CA LEU A 351 17.91 10.77 17.84
C LEU A 351 16.77 11.62 18.36
N SER A 352 17.07 12.86 18.74
CA SER A 352 16.03 13.82 19.16
C SER A 352 16.03 15.06 18.26
N PRO A 353 14.86 15.70 18.03
CA PRO A 353 14.79 16.93 17.25
C PRO A 353 15.70 18.02 17.83
N CYS A 354 16.52 18.59 16.96
CA CYS A 354 17.45 19.68 17.21
C CYS A 354 16.91 21.00 16.63
N ALA A 355 16.33 20.95 15.44
CA ALA A 355 15.76 22.11 14.76
C ALA A 355 14.56 21.72 13.90
N THR A 356 13.63 22.66 13.73
CA THR A 356 12.52 22.56 12.77
C THR A 356 12.51 23.84 11.95
N LEU A 357 12.63 23.71 10.63
CA LEU A 357 12.74 24.83 9.70
C LEU A 357 11.64 24.75 8.65
N GLY A 358 10.90 25.84 8.46
CA GLY A 358 9.81 25.89 7.49
C GLY A 358 10.29 26.04 6.06
N PHE A 359 9.50 25.53 5.12
CA PHE A 359 9.62 25.82 3.70
C PHE A 359 8.52 26.79 3.28
N ASP A 360 8.88 27.81 2.49
CA ASP A 360 7.93 28.73 1.89
C ASP A 360 7.69 28.31 0.43
N SER A 361 6.56 27.64 0.20
CA SER A 361 6.21 27.16 -1.14
C SER A 361 5.97 28.31 -2.13
N SER A 362 5.54 29.48 -1.67
CA SER A 362 5.26 30.64 -2.53
C SER A 362 6.53 31.35 -3.02
N ALA A 363 7.57 31.38 -2.17
CA ALA A 363 8.87 31.96 -2.50
C ALA A 363 9.88 30.92 -3.00
N CYS A 364 9.52 29.62 -2.97
CA CYS A 364 10.42 28.49 -3.23
C CYS A 364 11.69 28.50 -2.35
N GLU A 365 11.56 28.96 -1.09
CA GLU A 365 12.71 29.23 -0.21
C GLU A 365 12.60 28.54 1.16
N TRP A 366 13.76 28.12 1.67
CA TRP A 366 13.87 27.55 3.01
C TRP A 366 14.11 28.63 4.08
N LYS A 367 13.31 28.64 5.14
CA LYS A 367 13.44 29.59 6.26
C LYS A 367 14.52 29.15 7.23
N GLY A 368 15.67 29.83 7.20
CA GLY A 368 16.74 29.67 8.20
C GLY A 368 17.63 28.43 8.03
N ILE A 369 17.58 27.75 6.87
CA ILE A 369 18.37 26.53 6.56
C ILE A 369 19.87 26.71 6.71
N SER A 370 20.36 27.92 6.49
CA SER A 370 21.77 28.28 6.56
C SER A 370 22.25 28.67 7.95
N ARG A 371 21.37 28.75 8.96
CA ARG A 371 21.76 29.12 10.32
C ARG A 371 22.48 27.95 11.00
N PRO A 372 23.51 28.20 11.82
CA PRO A 372 24.08 27.20 12.72
C PRO A 372 23.01 26.61 13.64
N LEU A 373 23.00 25.28 13.78
CA LEU A 373 22.03 24.51 14.56
C LEU A 373 22.76 23.66 15.59
N ARG A 374 22.25 23.66 16.82
CA ARG A 374 22.69 22.84 17.94
C ARG A 374 21.48 22.41 18.74
N ARG A 375 21.49 21.16 19.20
CA ARG A 375 20.53 20.67 20.19
C ARG A 375 20.89 21.27 21.55
N PRO A 376 19.95 21.92 22.26
CA PRO A 376 20.14 22.27 23.67
C PRO A 376 20.57 21.02 24.45
N SER A 377 21.79 21.04 24.99
CA SER A 377 22.36 19.92 25.75
C SER A 377 21.94 20.01 27.22
N TYR A 378 21.70 18.86 27.84
CA TYR A 378 21.44 18.74 29.28
C TYR A 378 22.74 18.52 30.09
N GLY A 379 23.90 18.50 29.42
CA GLY A 379 25.21 18.28 30.05
C GLY A 379 25.80 16.89 29.78
N LEU A 380 27.09 16.74 30.07
CA LEU A 380 27.85 15.52 29.79
C LEU A 380 27.28 14.27 30.49
N ASP A 381 26.93 14.37 31.77
CA ASP A 381 26.49 13.21 32.55
C ASP A 381 25.15 12.64 32.05
N ASP A 382 24.25 13.50 31.57
CA ASP A 382 22.99 13.09 30.95
C ASP A 382 23.24 12.42 29.60
N GLU A 383 24.12 12.98 28.77
CA GLU A 383 24.54 12.36 27.50
C GLU A 383 25.16 10.97 27.75
N LEU A 384 26.07 10.84 28.73
CA LEU A 384 26.66 9.55 29.11
C LEU A 384 25.64 8.54 29.62
N THR A 385 24.67 8.99 30.41
CA THR A 385 23.59 8.12 30.93
C THR A 385 22.76 7.55 29.78
N VAL A 386 22.41 8.39 28.78
CA VAL A 386 21.72 7.93 27.58
C VAL A 386 22.57 6.94 26.79
N LEU A 387 23.86 7.22 26.58
CA LEU A 387 24.76 6.32 25.84
C LEU A 387 24.92 4.97 26.53
N ARG A 388 25.13 4.94 27.86
CA ARG A 388 25.23 3.69 28.63
C ARG A 388 23.95 2.86 28.51
N ARG A 389 22.78 3.51 28.59
CA ARG A 389 21.49 2.84 28.38
C ARG A 389 21.40 2.23 26.99
N LEU A 390 21.80 2.96 25.94
CA LEU A 390 21.78 2.47 24.56
C LEU A 390 22.70 1.26 24.37
N VAL A 391 23.94 1.32 24.88
CA VAL A 391 24.93 0.23 24.76
C VAL A 391 24.50 -1.01 25.56
N SER A 392 23.87 -0.82 26.72
CA SER A 392 23.40 -1.94 27.56
C SER A 392 22.17 -2.65 27.00
N ARG A 393 21.50 -2.08 25.99
CA ARG A 393 20.28 -2.65 25.41
C ARG A 393 20.64 -3.85 24.55
N ALA A 394 20.06 -5.00 24.86
CA ALA A 394 20.14 -6.15 23.98
C ALA A 394 19.29 -5.90 22.72
N HIS A 395 19.92 -6.01 21.55
CA HIS A 395 19.22 -6.02 20.26
C HIS A 395 19.09 -7.46 19.79
N THR A 396 17.85 -7.88 19.55
CA THR A 396 17.57 -9.16 18.89
C THR A 396 17.28 -8.92 17.42
N PRO A 397 17.74 -9.81 16.51
CA PRO A 397 17.37 -9.74 15.11
C PRO A 397 15.85 -9.67 14.92
N LEU A 398 15.41 -8.94 13.90
CA LEU A 398 13.99 -8.78 13.57
C LEU A 398 13.30 -10.15 13.42
N ARG A 399 12.10 -10.27 13.99
CA ARG A 399 11.21 -11.39 13.70
C ARG A 399 10.78 -11.35 12.24
N GLN A 400 10.28 -12.46 11.72
CA GLN A 400 9.89 -12.56 10.31
C GLN A 400 8.87 -11.48 9.90
N ASP A 401 7.84 -11.22 10.71
CA ASP A 401 6.83 -10.20 10.40
C ASP A 401 7.40 -8.77 10.52
N GLU A 402 8.29 -8.52 11.48
CA GLU A 402 8.97 -7.22 11.62
C GLU A 402 9.92 -6.96 10.43
N SER A 403 10.60 -8.00 9.94
CA SER A 403 11.43 -7.92 8.74
C SER A 403 10.59 -7.62 7.50
N LEU A 404 9.40 -8.21 7.37
CA LEU A 404 8.45 -7.86 6.30
C LEU A 404 8.01 -6.40 6.40
N MET A 405 7.62 -5.93 7.59
CA MET A 405 7.23 -4.54 7.82
C MET A 405 8.34 -3.57 7.41
N VAL A 406 9.58 -3.81 7.85
CA VAL A 406 10.73 -2.95 7.52
C VAL A 406 11.01 -2.94 6.02
N ALA A 407 10.89 -4.08 5.35
CA ALA A 407 11.10 -4.17 3.90
C ALA A 407 10.04 -3.41 3.07
N LEU A 408 8.86 -3.15 3.64
CA LEU A 408 7.74 -2.47 2.98
C LEU A 408 7.60 -1.00 3.36
N ASP A 409 8.23 -0.57 4.45
CA ASP A 409 8.15 0.80 4.97
C ASP A 409 9.20 1.72 4.33
N MET A 410 8.96 3.03 4.41
CA MET A 410 9.88 4.04 3.90
C MET A 410 11.28 3.86 4.50
N PRO A 411 12.36 3.91 3.68
CA PRO A 411 12.41 4.40 2.30
C PRO A 411 12.24 3.33 1.21
N HIS A 412 11.89 2.10 1.57
CA HIS A 412 11.35 1.14 0.60
C HIS A 412 9.92 1.54 0.23
N CYS A 413 9.41 0.98 -0.87
CA CYS A 413 8.06 1.27 -1.32
C CYS A 413 7.22 0.00 -1.31
N LEU A 414 6.06 0.11 -0.66
CA LEU A 414 5.00 -0.90 -0.67
C LEU A 414 4.35 -0.92 -2.05
N CYS A 415 4.51 -2.02 -2.78
CA CYS A 415 3.80 -2.30 -4.02
C CYS A 415 2.69 -3.32 -3.75
N ALA A 416 1.54 -3.18 -4.39
CA ALA A 416 0.41 -4.08 -4.21
C ALA A 416 -0.40 -4.22 -5.49
N GLY A 417 -0.89 -5.43 -5.77
CA GLY A 417 -1.79 -5.67 -6.90
C GLY A 417 -3.25 -5.38 -6.60
N VAL A 418 -3.68 -5.62 -5.35
CA VAL A 418 -5.09 -5.53 -4.93
C VAL A 418 -5.17 -4.79 -3.59
N ALA A 419 -6.14 -3.90 -3.47
CA ALA A 419 -6.42 -3.19 -2.22
C ALA A 419 -7.93 -3.07 -1.96
N ALA A 420 -8.28 -2.85 -0.70
CA ALA A 420 -9.64 -2.52 -0.29
C ALA A 420 -9.60 -1.52 0.86
N THR A 421 -10.40 -0.46 0.75
CA THR A 421 -10.59 0.53 1.81
C THR A 421 -11.76 0.15 2.70
N GLY A 422 -11.57 0.24 4.01
CA GLY A 422 -12.58 0.03 5.04
C GLY A 422 -12.43 1.06 6.15
N GLY A 423 -13.34 2.05 6.20
CA GLY A 423 -13.20 3.18 7.11
C GLY A 423 -11.95 4.01 6.79
N ASP A 424 -11.11 4.21 7.79
CA ASP A 424 -9.83 4.93 7.71
C ASP A 424 -8.62 4.00 7.49
N SER A 425 -8.87 2.73 7.15
CA SER A 425 -7.87 1.69 6.94
C SER A 425 -7.91 1.16 5.52
N ILE A 426 -6.74 0.81 4.98
CA ILE A 426 -6.56 0.17 3.69
C ILE A 426 -5.87 -1.16 3.93
N ALA A 427 -6.40 -2.24 3.37
CA ALA A 427 -5.70 -3.50 3.32
C ALA A 427 -5.18 -3.76 1.90
N TYR A 428 -3.98 -4.31 1.80
CA TYR A 428 -3.28 -4.64 0.56
C TYR A 428 -2.95 -6.13 0.51
N THR A 429 -2.95 -6.69 -0.69
CA THR A 429 -2.50 -8.05 -0.95
C THR A 429 -1.87 -8.17 -2.35
N SER A 430 -1.30 -9.33 -2.65
CA SER A 430 -0.37 -9.50 -3.77
C SER A 430 0.74 -8.44 -3.67
N VAL A 431 1.36 -8.38 -2.50
CA VAL A 431 2.31 -7.34 -2.10
C VAL A 431 3.72 -7.68 -2.56
N SER A 432 4.50 -6.66 -2.89
CA SER A 432 5.95 -6.76 -3.00
C SER A 432 6.63 -5.56 -2.35
N ALA A 433 7.91 -5.71 -2.05
CA ALA A 433 8.76 -4.60 -1.63
C ALA A 433 9.62 -4.12 -2.81
N MET A 434 9.51 -2.84 -3.17
CA MET A 434 10.46 -2.19 -4.04
C MET A 434 11.60 -1.58 -3.20
N ARG A 435 12.82 -2.06 -3.44
CA ARG A 435 13.99 -1.61 -2.68
C ARG A 435 14.29 -0.14 -2.96
N PHE A 436 14.83 0.51 -1.94
CA PHE A 436 15.22 1.90 -1.98
C PHE A 436 16.45 2.03 -2.89
N LYS A 437 16.46 2.99 -3.81
CA LYS A 437 17.56 3.11 -4.79
C LYS A 437 18.85 3.70 -4.20
N GLY A 438 18.85 4.10 -2.93
CA GLY A 438 20.01 4.64 -2.21
C GLY A 438 19.99 6.16 -2.06
N TRP A 439 20.80 6.64 -1.11
CA TRP A 439 21.06 8.07 -0.91
C TRP A 439 22.20 8.52 -1.83
N LEU A 440 22.03 9.68 -2.46
CA LEU A 440 23.04 10.24 -3.36
C LEU A 440 24.29 10.68 -2.57
N PRO A 441 25.50 10.66 -3.18
CA PRO A 441 26.75 10.99 -2.50
C PRO A 441 26.75 12.32 -1.75
N CYS A 442 26.11 13.36 -2.30
CA CYS A 442 26.00 14.67 -1.65
C CYS A 442 25.29 14.63 -0.29
N GLY A 443 24.41 13.65 -0.05
CA GLY A 443 23.77 13.45 1.24
C GLY A 443 24.70 12.93 2.34
N PHE A 444 25.88 12.41 1.97
CA PHE A 444 26.91 11.94 2.90
C PHE A 444 28.03 12.96 3.15
N VAL A 445 28.04 14.09 2.45
CA VAL A 445 29.05 15.15 2.63
C VAL A 445 28.82 15.87 3.95
N ILE A 446 29.85 15.93 4.79
CA ILE A 446 29.78 16.52 6.13
C ILE A 446 30.60 17.79 6.28
N ALA A 447 31.41 18.17 5.29
CA ALA A 447 32.20 19.40 5.33
C ALA A 447 32.33 20.04 3.94
N ALA A 448 32.65 21.33 3.90
CA ALA A 448 33.00 22.00 2.66
C ALA A 448 34.33 21.44 2.11
N PRO A 449 34.53 21.41 0.79
CA PRO A 449 35.81 21.04 0.20
C PRO A 449 36.89 22.06 0.61
N ALA A 450 38.15 21.66 0.46
CA ALA A 450 39.28 22.55 0.63
C ALA A 450 39.20 23.77 -0.33
N PRO A 451 39.60 24.98 0.10
CA PRO A 451 39.59 26.17 -0.75
C PRO A 451 40.38 25.97 -2.05
N GLY A 452 39.90 26.55 -3.16
CA GLY A 452 40.59 26.52 -4.47
C GLY A 452 40.35 25.26 -5.31
N THR A 453 39.40 24.42 -4.92
CA THR A 453 38.93 23.31 -5.77
C THR A 453 37.92 23.82 -6.80
N ASP A 454 38.28 23.70 -8.09
CA ASP A 454 37.37 24.01 -9.20
C ASP A 454 36.33 22.90 -9.36
N PHE A 455 35.05 23.29 -9.41
CA PHE A 455 33.95 22.36 -9.64
C PHE A 455 33.11 22.80 -10.84
N PRO A 456 32.67 21.85 -11.67
CA PRO A 456 31.76 22.16 -12.77
C PRO A 456 30.43 22.67 -12.22
N GLN A 457 29.79 23.56 -12.98
CA GLN A 457 28.50 24.15 -12.61
C GLN A 457 27.41 23.08 -12.40
N SER A 458 27.50 21.97 -13.15
CA SER A 458 26.67 20.79 -13.03
C SER A 458 27.53 19.52 -13.10
N ALA A 459 27.31 18.59 -12.18
CA ALA A 459 28.06 17.32 -12.10
C ALA A 459 27.12 16.11 -11.98
N PRO A 460 27.32 15.01 -12.75
CA PRO A 460 26.58 13.78 -12.54
C PRO A 460 27.06 13.04 -11.29
N MET A 461 26.12 12.42 -10.60
CA MET A 461 26.37 11.54 -9.47
C MET A 461 25.46 10.32 -9.50
N ALA A 462 25.93 9.25 -8.88
CA ALA A 462 25.15 8.05 -8.69
C ALA A 462 25.52 7.32 -7.40
N VAL A 463 24.61 6.47 -6.95
CA VAL A 463 24.86 5.45 -5.94
C VAL A 463 24.39 4.11 -6.50
N LYS A 464 25.18 3.06 -6.25
CA LYS A 464 24.79 1.68 -6.50
C LYS A 464 24.85 0.89 -5.20
N ILE A 465 23.78 0.15 -4.92
CA ILE A 465 23.69 -0.74 -3.76
C ILE A 465 23.64 -2.18 -4.29
N GLY A 466 24.53 -3.03 -3.78
CA GLY A 466 24.54 -4.47 -4.01
C GLY A 466 23.87 -5.23 -2.87
N PHE A 467 23.09 -6.25 -3.21
CA PHE A 467 22.35 -7.07 -2.25
C PHE A 467 22.87 -8.51 -2.21
N ALA A 468 22.64 -9.20 -1.10
CA ALA A 468 23.07 -10.58 -0.88
C ALA A 468 22.47 -11.59 -1.89
N ASP A 469 21.34 -11.25 -2.53
CA ASP A 469 20.71 -12.05 -3.59
C ASP A 469 21.34 -11.84 -4.99
N GLY A 470 22.38 -11.01 -5.10
CA GLY A 470 23.06 -10.67 -6.35
C GLY A 470 22.36 -9.57 -7.18
N SER A 471 21.19 -9.09 -6.74
CA SER A 471 20.55 -7.93 -7.36
C SER A 471 21.24 -6.62 -6.97
N SER A 472 20.92 -5.54 -7.69
CA SER A 472 21.44 -4.20 -7.39
C SER A 472 20.43 -3.11 -7.71
N SER A 473 20.48 -2.01 -6.98
CA SER A 473 19.68 -0.82 -7.27
C SER A 473 20.58 0.40 -7.48
N VAL A 474 20.18 1.27 -8.39
CA VAL A 474 20.94 2.46 -8.77
C VAL A 474 20.03 3.69 -8.70
N ARG A 475 20.54 4.76 -8.09
CA ARG A 475 19.96 6.12 -8.17
C ARG A 475 21.01 7.05 -8.77
N SER A 476 20.58 7.97 -9.63
CA SER A 476 21.43 9.02 -10.18
C SER A 476 20.73 10.38 -10.17
N ALA A 477 21.54 11.43 -10.23
CA ALA A 477 21.09 12.81 -10.39
C ALA A 477 22.23 13.66 -10.97
N ALA A 478 21.89 14.85 -11.44
CA ALA A 478 22.86 15.91 -11.70
C ALA A 478 22.78 16.93 -10.57
N ILE A 479 23.91 17.26 -9.96
CA ILE A 479 24.00 18.27 -8.90
C ILE A 479 24.45 19.61 -9.46
N SER A 480 23.89 20.69 -8.95
CA SER A 480 24.24 22.06 -9.36
C SER A 480 24.94 22.79 -8.23
N SER A 481 26.15 23.32 -8.47
CA SER A 481 26.84 24.23 -7.53
C SER A 481 27.05 23.70 -6.10
N PHE A 482 27.13 22.38 -5.91
CA PHE A 482 27.48 21.77 -4.62
C PHE A 482 28.73 20.89 -4.80
N PRO A 483 29.87 21.31 -4.22
CA PRO A 483 31.11 20.57 -4.36
C PRO A 483 31.21 19.38 -3.38
N PRO A 484 31.78 18.23 -3.79
CA PRO A 484 32.08 17.13 -2.87
C PRO A 484 33.22 17.57 -1.95
N GLY A 485 32.91 17.67 -0.66
CA GLY A 485 33.93 17.73 0.39
C GLY A 485 34.03 16.39 1.12
N PRO A 486 34.71 16.36 2.28
CA PRO A 486 34.83 15.17 3.10
C PRO A 486 33.46 14.56 3.42
N MET A 487 33.34 13.25 3.22
CA MET A 487 32.15 12.46 3.52
C MET A 487 32.18 11.91 4.94
N SER A 488 31.00 11.54 5.43
CA SER A 488 30.86 10.87 6.71
C SER A 488 31.68 9.57 6.75
N PRO A 489 32.38 9.26 7.87
CA PRO A 489 32.97 7.93 8.06
C PRO A 489 31.93 6.82 8.16
N LEU A 490 30.65 7.17 8.31
CA LEU A 490 29.54 6.25 8.46
C LEU A 490 28.67 6.29 7.20
N LEU A 491 28.64 5.17 6.46
CA LEU A 491 27.75 4.95 5.33
C LEU A 491 26.74 3.87 5.68
N VAL A 492 25.47 4.08 5.33
CA VAL A 492 24.35 3.25 5.79
C VAL A 492 23.36 2.98 4.66
N TYR A 493 22.70 1.82 4.74
CA TYR A 493 21.56 1.45 3.90
C TYR A 493 20.46 0.84 4.78
N PRO A 494 19.16 1.13 4.56
CA PRO A 494 18.07 0.78 5.47
C PRO A 494 17.57 -0.66 5.27
N SER A 495 18.49 -1.61 5.11
CA SER A 495 18.20 -3.04 5.11
C SER A 495 19.46 -3.84 5.37
N ALA A 496 19.37 -4.89 6.18
CA ALA A 496 20.47 -5.79 6.48
C ALA A 496 20.93 -6.68 5.30
N ASP A 497 20.15 -6.76 4.21
CA ASP A 497 20.49 -7.55 3.03
C ASP A 497 21.41 -6.81 2.03
N ALA A 498 21.71 -5.53 2.26
CA ALA A 498 22.70 -4.79 1.49
C ALA A 498 24.11 -5.17 1.93
N VAL A 499 24.96 -5.52 0.97
CA VAL A 499 26.31 -6.04 1.19
C VAL A 499 27.40 -5.14 0.63
N SER A 500 27.06 -4.23 -0.29
CA SER A 500 28.01 -3.25 -0.82
C SER A 500 27.33 -1.93 -1.19
N MET A 501 28.10 -0.85 -1.11
CA MET A 501 27.71 0.48 -1.58
C MET A 501 28.84 1.06 -2.42
N GLU A 502 28.48 1.58 -3.60
CA GLU A 502 29.39 2.30 -4.49
C GLU A 502 28.82 3.70 -4.74
N LEU A 503 29.59 4.73 -4.40
CA LEU A 503 29.27 6.13 -4.61
C LEU A 503 30.06 6.66 -5.80
N PHE A 504 29.41 7.42 -6.67
CA PHE A 504 30.01 8.00 -7.88
C PHE A 504 29.75 9.49 -7.93
N TYR A 505 30.79 10.27 -8.12
CA TYR A 505 30.72 11.70 -8.37
C TYR A 505 31.71 12.06 -9.46
N GLU A 506 31.25 12.49 -10.64
CA GLU A 506 32.15 12.78 -11.76
C GLU A 506 33.13 11.62 -12.05
N ARG A 507 34.42 11.85 -11.80
CA ARG A 507 35.53 10.91 -11.98
C ARG A 507 36.01 10.29 -10.68
N CYS A 508 35.29 10.53 -9.59
CA CYS A 508 35.60 10.00 -8.28
C CYS A 508 34.64 8.86 -7.93
N SER A 509 35.17 7.85 -7.26
CA SER A 509 34.39 6.74 -6.73
C SER A 509 34.78 6.41 -5.29
N LEU A 510 33.85 5.81 -4.56
CA LEU A 510 34.12 5.16 -3.27
C LEU A 510 33.30 3.88 -3.20
N ARG A 511 33.97 2.75 -3.00
CA ARG A 511 33.34 1.45 -2.80
C ARG A 511 33.61 0.95 -1.38
N VAL A 512 32.54 0.52 -0.70
CA VAL A 512 32.62 -0.04 0.65
C VAL A 512 31.79 -1.31 0.77
N ASP A 513 32.24 -2.22 1.63
CA ASP A 513 31.50 -3.42 2.01
C ASP A 513 30.64 -3.11 3.25
N LEU A 514 29.34 -3.43 3.15
CA LEU A 514 28.37 -3.18 4.20
C LEU A 514 28.17 -4.44 5.05
N ARG A 515 27.94 -4.24 6.34
CA ARG A 515 27.57 -5.31 7.28
C ARG A 515 26.27 -4.99 8.02
N PRO A 516 25.45 -5.99 8.36
CA PRO A 516 24.24 -5.77 9.16
C PRO A 516 24.56 -5.10 10.50
N ASP A 517 23.70 -4.17 10.93
CA ASP A 517 23.71 -3.69 12.31
C ASP A 517 23.09 -4.75 13.26
N PRO A 518 23.34 -4.66 14.58
CA PRO A 518 22.80 -5.64 15.54
C PRO A 518 21.27 -5.79 15.54
N SER A 519 20.52 -4.76 15.14
CA SER A 519 19.05 -4.83 15.04
C SER A 519 18.55 -5.51 13.77
N GLY A 520 19.38 -5.61 12.72
CA GLY A 520 18.99 -6.11 11.41
C GLY A 520 18.11 -5.12 10.60
N ARG A 521 18.06 -3.85 10.99
CA ARG A 521 17.31 -2.79 10.30
C ARG A 521 18.15 -2.04 9.27
N PHE A 522 19.46 -2.01 9.46
CA PHE A 522 20.41 -1.35 8.59
C PHE A 522 21.53 -2.32 8.21
N ALA A 523 22.15 -2.03 7.06
CA ALA A 523 23.52 -2.41 6.80
C ALA A 523 24.37 -1.13 6.82
N TYR A 524 25.59 -1.21 7.32
CA TYR A 524 26.45 -0.05 7.47
C TYR A 524 27.92 -0.38 7.23
N TRP A 525 28.68 0.66 6.95
CA TRP A 525 30.14 0.69 6.95
C TRP A 525 30.60 1.86 7.80
N LEU A 526 31.62 1.62 8.63
CA LEU A 526 32.28 2.63 9.46
C LEU A 526 33.77 2.55 9.15
N ALA A 527 34.35 3.66 8.68
CA ALA A 527 35.79 3.79 8.44
C ALA A 527 36.56 3.42 9.71
N ASP A 528 37.55 2.53 9.61
CA ASP A 528 38.24 1.96 10.78
C ASP A 528 39.07 3.00 11.55
N ASP A 529 39.62 3.99 10.85
CA ASP A 529 40.31 5.14 11.44
C ASP A 529 39.37 6.13 12.13
N GLY A 530 38.07 6.05 11.84
CA GLY A 530 37.05 6.96 12.37
C GLY A 530 37.18 8.39 11.83
N LEU A 531 37.83 8.59 10.69
CA LEU A 531 38.05 9.91 10.08
C LEU A 531 37.09 10.17 8.90
N PRO A 532 36.76 11.44 8.60
CA PRO A 532 36.05 11.79 7.37
C PRO A 532 36.75 11.23 6.13
N VAL A 533 35.96 10.78 5.15
CA VAL A 533 36.44 10.02 4.00
C VAL A 533 36.37 10.86 2.74
N GLU A 534 37.46 10.91 1.98
CA GLU A 534 37.50 11.55 0.67
C GLU A 534 37.23 10.53 -0.45
N MET A 535 36.56 10.97 -1.51
CA MET A 535 36.41 10.14 -2.71
C MET A 535 37.69 10.19 -3.54
N GLU A 536 38.17 9.03 -3.99
CA GLU A 536 39.37 8.96 -4.82
C GLU A 536 39.02 9.24 -6.29
N ARG A 537 39.87 9.98 -7.00
CA ARG A 537 39.74 10.18 -8.44
C ARG A 537 40.36 8.99 -9.17
N ASP A 538 39.54 7.98 -9.42
CA ASP A 538 39.95 6.67 -9.93
C ASP A 538 39.36 6.35 -11.32
N MET A 539 38.42 7.16 -11.82
CA MET A 539 37.74 6.91 -13.10
C MET A 539 38.20 7.86 -14.23
N PRO A 540 38.34 7.36 -15.48
CA PRO A 540 38.68 8.21 -16.63
C PRO A 540 37.51 9.13 -17.04
N ALA A 541 36.27 8.69 -16.85
CA ALA A 541 35.04 9.43 -17.13
C ALA A 541 33.89 8.88 -16.27
N PHE A 542 32.85 9.70 -16.06
CA PHE A 542 31.63 9.24 -15.41
C PHE A 542 30.88 8.26 -16.32
N ILE A 543 30.54 7.09 -15.78
CA ILE A 543 29.68 6.10 -16.42
C ILE A 543 28.56 5.78 -15.44
N LEU A 544 27.30 5.95 -15.87
CA LEU A 544 26.16 5.58 -15.05
C LEU A 544 26.20 4.06 -14.78
N PRO A 545 26.32 3.61 -13.53
CA PRO A 545 26.34 2.19 -13.24
C PRO A 545 25.02 1.53 -13.65
N SER A 546 25.10 0.30 -14.16
CA SER A 546 23.92 -0.52 -14.40
C SER A 546 23.38 -1.11 -13.10
N GLY A 547 22.06 -1.13 -12.98
CA GLY A 547 21.32 -1.78 -11.90
C GLY A 547 20.55 -3.00 -12.39
N SER A 548 20.25 -3.93 -11.49
CA SER A 548 19.46 -5.13 -11.74
C SER A 548 18.33 -5.23 -10.70
N SER A 549 17.58 -4.15 -10.54
CA SER A 549 16.57 -4.04 -9.49
C SER A 549 15.43 -4.99 -9.77
N ARG A 550 14.98 -5.70 -8.74
CA ARG A 550 13.84 -6.61 -8.80
C ARG A 550 12.97 -6.37 -7.57
N PRO A 551 11.65 -6.17 -7.75
CA PRO A 551 10.71 -6.21 -6.65
C PRO A 551 10.83 -7.53 -5.90
N ARG A 552 10.68 -7.50 -4.57
CA ARG A 552 10.72 -8.70 -3.73
C ARG A 552 9.28 -9.15 -3.45
N PRO A 553 8.74 -10.15 -4.16
CA PRO A 553 7.35 -10.55 -4.01
C PRO A 553 7.11 -11.21 -2.65
N MET A 554 5.99 -10.84 -2.03
CA MET A 554 5.48 -11.36 -0.76
C MET A 554 4.02 -11.75 -0.95
N PRO A 555 3.74 -12.74 -1.82
CA PRO A 555 2.43 -12.85 -2.44
C PRO A 555 1.38 -13.42 -1.47
N SER A 556 1.82 -14.04 -0.37
CA SER A 556 0.98 -14.44 0.78
C SER A 556 0.89 -13.39 1.90
N ALA A 557 1.45 -12.19 1.73
CA ALA A 557 1.33 -11.14 2.74
C ALA A 557 0.04 -10.35 2.55
N VAL A 558 -0.58 -10.01 3.68
CA VAL A 558 -1.61 -8.98 3.76
C VAL A 558 -1.07 -7.86 4.65
N VAL A 559 -1.14 -6.64 4.13
CA VAL A 559 -0.60 -5.44 4.79
C VAL A 559 -1.77 -4.49 5.09
N LEU A 560 -1.76 -3.89 6.26
CA LEU A 560 -2.70 -2.84 6.64
C LEU A 560 -1.98 -1.49 6.68
N ALA A 561 -2.59 -0.45 6.12
CA ALA A 561 -2.15 0.94 6.23
C ALA A 561 -3.35 1.84 6.59
N SER A 562 -3.10 3.11 6.88
CA SER A 562 -4.16 4.11 7.03
C SER A 562 -4.40 4.88 5.75
N VAL A 563 -5.62 5.37 5.53
CA VAL A 563 -5.97 6.26 4.42
C VAL A 563 -5.13 7.55 4.41
N SER A 564 -4.66 8.02 5.58
CA SER A 564 -3.79 9.22 5.67
C SER A 564 -2.32 8.94 5.35
N GLU A 565 -1.86 7.71 5.51
CA GLU A 565 -0.48 7.27 5.23
C GLU A 565 -0.52 5.93 4.46
N PRO A 566 -1.04 5.91 3.21
CA PRO A 566 -1.46 4.67 2.54
C PRO A 566 -0.32 3.74 2.16
N LEU A 567 0.92 4.24 2.10
CA LEU A 567 2.11 3.45 1.79
C LEU A 567 2.91 3.07 3.03
N ARG A 568 2.48 3.53 4.22
CA ARG A 568 3.14 3.17 5.48
C ARG A 568 2.43 1.96 6.10
N PRO A 569 3.11 0.81 6.20
CA PRO A 569 2.51 -0.36 6.81
C PRO A 569 2.32 -0.14 8.32
N LEU A 570 1.13 -0.45 8.83
CA LEU A 570 0.79 -0.45 10.27
C LEU A 570 0.86 -1.86 10.87
N ALA A 571 0.48 -2.87 10.09
CA ALA A 571 0.55 -4.27 10.48
C ALA A 571 0.65 -5.17 9.24
N VAL A 572 1.26 -6.34 9.41
CA VAL A 572 1.37 -7.38 8.39
C VAL A 572 0.95 -8.73 8.95
N THR A 573 0.43 -9.61 8.11
CA THR A 573 0.27 -11.03 8.41
C THR A 573 0.50 -11.85 7.15
N ARG A 574 0.77 -13.15 7.33
CA ARG A 574 0.85 -14.11 6.23
C ARG A 574 -0.42 -14.95 6.17
N THR A 575 -0.88 -15.19 4.96
CA THR A 575 -2.03 -16.03 4.65
C THR A 575 -1.58 -17.36 4.05
N SER A 576 -2.45 -18.36 4.08
CA SER A 576 -2.22 -19.59 3.32
C SER A 576 -2.46 -19.40 1.82
N GLU A 577 -3.17 -18.33 1.44
CA GLU A 577 -3.34 -17.93 0.05
C GLU A 577 -2.05 -17.31 -0.48
N SER A 578 -1.64 -17.72 -1.68
CA SER A 578 -0.42 -17.24 -2.31
C SER A 578 -0.68 -16.17 -3.38
N ARG A 579 -1.88 -16.11 -3.97
CA ARG A 579 -2.25 -15.09 -4.96
C ARG A 579 -3.74 -14.76 -4.85
N PRO A 580 -4.13 -13.92 -3.87
CA PRO A 580 -5.51 -13.49 -3.75
C PRO A 580 -5.97 -12.74 -5.01
N VAL A 581 -7.20 -13.03 -5.45
CA VAL A 581 -7.82 -12.40 -6.63
C VAL A 581 -8.64 -11.18 -6.24
N ALA A 582 -9.15 -11.13 -5.01
CA ALA A 582 -9.92 -10.00 -4.50
C ALA A 582 -9.76 -9.80 -3.00
N LEU A 583 -10.03 -8.58 -2.58
CA LEU A 583 -10.08 -8.15 -1.19
C LEU A 583 -11.29 -7.25 -1.00
N MET A 584 -12.04 -7.43 0.08
CA MET A 584 -13.17 -6.56 0.42
C MET A 584 -13.23 -6.23 1.90
N ALA A 585 -13.53 -4.98 2.22
CA ALA A 585 -13.83 -4.59 3.59
C ALA A 585 -15.18 -5.19 4.05
N ALA A 586 -15.20 -5.78 5.24
CA ALA A 586 -16.43 -6.19 5.90
C ALA A 586 -17.23 -4.94 6.27
N ALA A 587 -18.49 -4.86 5.86
CA ALA A 587 -19.36 -3.78 6.30
C ALA A 587 -19.77 -3.99 7.78
N GLY A 588 -19.83 -2.89 8.53
CA GLY A 588 -20.51 -2.78 9.84
C GLY A 588 -19.88 -3.44 11.08
N THR A 589 -18.62 -3.15 11.41
CA THR A 589 -18.06 -3.38 12.76
C THR A 589 -18.17 -2.13 13.65
N THR A 590 -19.38 -1.62 13.88
CA THR A 590 -19.66 -0.56 14.89
C THR A 590 -20.72 -1.02 15.92
N GLY A 591 -20.79 -2.31 16.21
CA GLY A 591 -21.64 -2.86 17.26
C GLY A 591 -20.82 -3.52 18.37
N GLY A 592 -20.81 -2.91 19.57
CA GLY A 592 -20.49 -3.52 20.87
C GLY A 592 -19.06 -4.01 21.09
N TRP A 593 -18.29 -3.30 21.92
CA TRP A 593 -16.91 -3.59 22.39
C TRP A 593 -15.78 -3.58 21.33
N ASP A 594 -16.06 -3.88 20.05
CA ASP A 594 -15.05 -4.03 18.98
C ASP A 594 -15.03 -2.87 17.96
N ALA A 595 -15.58 -1.71 18.33
CA ALA A 595 -15.82 -0.52 17.48
C ALA A 595 -14.55 0.17 16.91
N GLY A 596 -13.37 -0.46 17.00
CA GLY A 596 -12.13 0.01 16.40
C GLY A 596 -11.41 -1.04 15.53
N SER A 597 -11.94 -2.26 15.40
CA SER A 597 -11.32 -3.32 14.60
C SER A 597 -11.71 -3.22 13.12
N ALA A 598 -10.71 -3.09 12.24
CA ALA A 598 -10.91 -3.17 10.80
C ALA A 598 -10.92 -4.65 10.38
N ARG A 599 -11.93 -5.08 9.61
CA ARG A 599 -12.06 -6.45 9.12
C ARG A 599 -12.19 -6.46 7.60
N PHE A 600 -11.48 -7.40 6.99
CA PHE A 600 -11.46 -7.63 5.55
C PHE A 600 -11.69 -9.11 5.25
N TYR A 601 -12.15 -9.38 4.03
CA TYR A 601 -12.24 -10.71 3.45
C TYR A 601 -11.31 -10.81 2.26
N LEU A 602 -10.51 -11.88 2.25
CA LEU A 602 -9.55 -12.22 1.22
C LEU A 602 -10.10 -13.39 0.41
N PHE A 603 -10.07 -13.30 -0.92
CA PHE A 603 -10.61 -14.30 -1.81
C PHE A 603 -9.53 -14.79 -2.77
N GLY A 604 -9.40 -16.10 -2.94
CA GLY A 604 -8.41 -16.72 -3.83
C GLY A 604 -8.65 -18.21 -4.06
N ARG A 605 -7.66 -18.88 -4.66
CA ARG A 605 -7.74 -20.32 -4.99
C ARG A 605 -7.76 -21.23 -3.75
N GLY A 606 -7.19 -20.78 -2.65
CA GLY A 606 -7.23 -21.41 -1.33
C GLY A 606 -8.52 -21.09 -0.54
N GLY A 607 -9.46 -20.38 -1.16
CA GLY A 607 -10.79 -20.12 -0.64
C GLY A 607 -10.98 -18.71 -0.09
N VAL A 608 -11.80 -18.60 0.95
CA VAL A 608 -12.15 -17.32 1.58
C VAL A 608 -11.60 -17.23 2.99
N GLN A 609 -10.90 -16.15 3.29
CA GLN A 609 -10.34 -15.89 4.61
C GLN A 609 -10.83 -14.57 5.18
N SER A 610 -11.02 -14.50 6.49
CA SER A 610 -11.21 -13.24 7.21
C SER A 610 -9.88 -12.77 7.76
N VAL A 611 -9.55 -11.51 7.49
CA VAL A 611 -8.40 -10.81 8.05
C VAL A 611 -8.93 -9.73 8.99
N THR A 612 -8.56 -9.79 10.27
CA THR A 612 -9.02 -8.84 11.28
C THR A 612 -7.82 -8.14 11.92
N ALA A 613 -7.88 -6.81 12.00
CA ALA A 613 -6.95 -5.98 12.74
C ALA A 613 -7.38 -5.85 14.19
N ASN A 614 -6.42 -5.84 15.12
CA ASN A 614 -6.72 -5.46 16.50
C ASN A 614 -7.11 -3.97 16.60
N SER A 615 -7.67 -3.56 17.74
CA SER A 615 -8.13 -2.18 17.96
C SER A 615 -7.04 -1.12 17.79
N SER A 616 -5.78 -1.45 18.10
CA SER A 616 -4.63 -0.56 17.90
C SER A 616 -4.01 -0.64 16.50
N ARG A 617 -4.57 -1.48 15.60
CA ARG A 617 -4.11 -1.70 14.22
C ARG A 617 -2.64 -2.09 14.07
N SER A 618 -2.05 -2.65 15.13
CA SER A 618 -0.65 -3.07 15.17
C SER A 618 -0.46 -4.56 14.89
N ARG A 619 -1.56 -5.32 14.84
CA ARG A 619 -1.54 -6.76 14.56
C ARG A 619 -2.71 -7.17 13.68
N LEU A 620 -2.44 -8.07 12.75
CA LEU A 620 -3.43 -8.72 11.89
C LEU A 620 -3.54 -10.20 12.25
N THR A 621 -4.74 -10.76 12.13
CA THR A 621 -5.00 -12.19 12.24
C THR A 621 -5.82 -12.65 11.04
N ALA A 622 -5.35 -13.68 10.36
CA ALA A 622 -6.04 -14.31 9.24
C ALA A 622 -6.64 -15.66 9.65
N ARG A 623 -7.88 -15.95 9.21
CA ARG A 623 -8.59 -17.21 9.45
C ARG A 623 -9.36 -17.64 8.22
N THR A 624 -9.19 -18.89 7.78
CA THR A 624 -10.00 -19.48 6.70
C THR A 624 -11.45 -19.67 7.15
N LEU A 625 -12.39 -19.18 6.34
CA LEU A 625 -13.83 -19.30 6.51
C LEU A 625 -14.43 -20.35 5.58
N ASP A 626 -13.97 -20.40 4.33
CA ASP A 626 -14.40 -21.36 3.31
C ASP A 626 -13.18 -21.82 2.51
N ILE A 627 -13.18 -23.07 2.05
CA ILE A 627 -12.07 -23.68 1.31
C ILE A 627 -12.33 -23.72 -0.21
N ARG A 628 -13.55 -23.44 -0.66
CA ARG A 628 -13.92 -23.47 -2.08
C ARG A 628 -13.24 -22.31 -2.81
N PRO A 629 -12.57 -22.56 -3.95
CA PRO A 629 -11.77 -21.56 -4.63
C PRO A 629 -12.62 -20.42 -5.19
N VAL A 630 -12.09 -19.21 -5.16
CA VAL A 630 -12.66 -18.05 -5.87
C VAL A 630 -11.73 -17.71 -7.04
N GLY A 631 -12.27 -17.75 -8.25
CA GLY A 631 -11.47 -17.71 -9.49
C GLY A 631 -11.12 -16.31 -9.99
N SER A 632 -11.94 -15.29 -9.68
CA SER A 632 -11.82 -13.93 -10.23
C SER A 632 -12.28 -12.87 -9.22
N CYS A 633 -11.86 -11.61 -9.40
CA CYS A 633 -12.42 -10.49 -8.66
C CYS A 633 -13.89 -10.21 -8.99
N ASP A 634 -14.30 -10.50 -10.23
CA ASP A 634 -15.68 -10.36 -10.68
C ASP A 634 -16.62 -11.41 -10.06
N ALA A 635 -16.09 -12.40 -9.33
CA ALA A 635 -16.87 -13.46 -8.68
C ALA A 635 -17.42 -13.04 -7.29
N VAL A 636 -17.21 -11.79 -6.89
CA VAL A 636 -17.52 -11.31 -5.54
C VAL A 636 -18.25 -9.97 -5.64
N CYS A 637 -19.32 -9.78 -4.88
CA CYS A 637 -20.01 -8.49 -4.78
C CYS A 637 -20.63 -8.26 -3.39
N ARG A 638 -21.00 -7.00 -3.08
CA ARG A 638 -21.64 -6.67 -1.80
C ARG A 638 -23.14 -7.03 -1.86
N LEU A 639 -23.65 -7.75 -0.86
CA LEU A 639 -25.07 -8.11 -0.75
C LEU A 639 -25.89 -7.14 0.12
N GLY A 640 -25.30 -6.03 0.59
CA GLY A 640 -25.97 -5.12 1.52
C GLY A 640 -25.93 -5.58 2.98
N GLY A 641 -26.15 -4.65 3.91
CA GLY A 641 -25.83 -4.87 5.31
C GLY A 641 -24.35 -5.25 5.49
N ASN A 642 -24.08 -6.24 6.35
CA ASN A 642 -22.73 -6.73 6.65
C ASN A 642 -22.35 -8.00 5.84
N SER A 643 -23.00 -8.21 4.69
CA SER A 643 -22.92 -9.46 3.93
C SER A 643 -22.28 -9.29 2.55
N ILE A 644 -21.54 -10.32 2.12
CA ILE A 644 -20.89 -10.42 0.81
C ILE A 644 -21.40 -11.67 0.11
N ALA A 645 -21.65 -11.59 -1.19
CA ALA A 645 -21.95 -12.75 -2.03
C ALA A 645 -20.71 -13.13 -2.85
N VAL A 646 -20.50 -14.43 -3.00
CA VAL A 646 -19.28 -15.02 -3.58
C VAL A 646 -19.68 -16.21 -4.44
N LEU A 647 -19.13 -16.31 -5.65
CA LEU A 647 -19.10 -17.55 -6.42
C LEU A 647 -17.85 -18.32 -6.02
N ALA A 648 -18.03 -19.36 -5.20
CA ALA A 648 -16.97 -20.17 -4.61
C ALA A 648 -17.07 -21.61 -5.12
N GLY A 649 -16.11 -22.04 -5.95
CA GLY A 649 -16.25 -23.23 -6.78
C GLY A 649 -17.44 -23.06 -7.73
N ASP A 650 -18.37 -24.00 -7.73
CA ASP A 650 -19.62 -23.93 -8.50
C ASP A 650 -20.80 -23.34 -7.70
N ASP A 651 -20.59 -22.94 -6.45
CA ASP A 651 -21.67 -22.54 -5.55
C ASP A 651 -21.75 -21.02 -5.38
N LEU A 652 -22.97 -20.52 -5.24
CA LEU A 652 -23.24 -19.16 -4.78
C LEU A 652 -23.38 -19.15 -3.26
N VAL A 653 -22.53 -18.39 -2.61
CA VAL A 653 -22.32 -18.39 -1.17
C VAL A 653 -22.47 -16.99 -0.61
N ARG A 654 -23.08 -16.88 0.58
CA ARG A 654 -23.14 -15.64 1.36
C ARG A 654 -22.24 -15.74 2.57
N ILE A 655 -21.45 -14.69 2.76
CA ILE A 655 -20.58 -14.51 3.92
C ILE A 655 -21.16 -13.40 4.77
N THR A 656 -21.24 -13.62 6.08
CA THR A 656 -21.69 -12.61 7.05
C THR A 656 -20.93 -12.79 8.35
N GLY A 657 -20.09 -11.81 8.70
CA GLY A 657 -19.17 -11.94 9.82
C GLY A 657 -18.20 -13.12 9.62
N GLN A 658 -18.31 -14.16 10.44
CA GLN A 658 -17.52 -15.39 10.29
C GLN A 658 -18.34 -16.57 9.74
N SER A 659 -19.62 -16.35 9.42
CA SER A 659 -20.50 -17.40 8.90
C SER A 659 -20.48 -17.42 7.38
N VAL A 660 -20.54 -18.63 6.84
CA VAL A 660 -20.60 -18.89 5.41
C VAL A 660 -21.80 -19.80 5.15
N VAL A 661 -22.70 -19.37 4.25
CA VAL A 661 -23.94 -20.08 3.93
C VAL A 661 -24.04 -20.24 2.42
N THR A 662 -24.10 -21.47 1.94
CA THR A 662 -24.42 -21.75 0.53
C THR A 662 -25.88 -21.37 0.27
N MET A 663 -26.08 -20.36 -0.58
CA MET A 663 -27.40 -19.90 -0.98
C MET A 663 -27.96 -20.76 -2.11
N ARG A 664 -27.10 -21.17 -3.05
CA ARG A 664 -27.45 -22.06 -4.16
C ARG A 664 -26.22 -22.83 -4.61
N SER A 665 -26.40 -24.11 -4.89
CA SER A 665 -25.33 -24.96 -5.44
C SER A 665 -25.43 -25.06 -6.96
N PHE A 666 -24.31 -25.40 -7.61
CA PHE A 666 -24.21 -25.61 -9.07
C PHE A 666 -24.71 -24.42 -9.89
N VAL A 667 -24.33 -23.22 -9.47
CA VAL A 667 -24.58 -21.98 -10.22
C VAL A 667 -23.65 -21.88 -11.41
N SER A 668 -22.36 -22.24 -11.25
CA SER A 668 -21.31 -22.24 -12.30
C SER A 668 -21.22 -20.95 -13.14
N ALA A 669 -21.66 -19.81 -12.58
CA ALA A 669 -21.50 -18.50 -13.18
C ALA A 669 -20.05 -18.02 -13.08
N GLY A 670 -19.63 -17.19 -14.02
CA GLY A 670 -18.27 -16.63 -14.03
C GLY A 670 -18.15 -15.31 -13.26
N ARG A 671 -19.24 -14.56 -13.16
CA ARG A 671 -19.26 -13.20 -12.58
C ARG A 671 -20.54 -12.94 -11.79
N LEU A 672 -20.44 -11.99 -10.86
CA LEU A 672 -21.47 -11.65 -9.91
C LEU A 672 -21.58 -10.13 -9.75
N ALA A 673 -22.79 -9.60 -9.80
CA ALA A 673 -23.05 -8.20 -9.46
C ALA A 673 -24.36 -8.07 -8.69
N ARG A 674 -24.59 -6.91 -8.05
CA ARG A 674 -25.85 -6.64 -7.36
C ARG A 674 -26.43 -5.29 -7.76
N ASP A 675 -27.68 -5.30 -8.20
CA ASP A 675 -28.49 -4.08 -8.24
C ASP A 675 -29.08 -3.82 -6.86
N SER A 676 -28.41 -2.93 -6.11
CA SER A 676 -28.82 -2.56 -4.76
C SER A 676 -30.16 -1.84 -4.70
N SER A 677 -30.61 -1.19 -5.79
CA SER A 677 -31.89 -0.47 -5.82
C SER A 677 -33.10 -1.42 -5.77
N ARG A 678 -32.92 -2.65 -6.30
CA ARG A 678 -33.96 -3.69 -6.34
C ARG A 678 -33.67 -4.91 -5.47
N GLY A 679 -32.46 -5.02 -4.90
CA GLY A 679 -32.04 -6.19 -4.14
C GLY A 679 -31.90 -7.43 -5.04
N GLU A 680 -31.47 -7.21 -6.28
CA GLU A 680 -31.32 -8.23 -7.31
C GLU A 680 -29.85 -8.63 -7.44
N LEU A 681 -29.55 -9.90 -7.19
CA LEU A 681 -28.22 -10.48 -7.31
C LEU A 681 -28.10 -11.18 -8.67
N ILE A 682 -27.17 -10.76 -9.51
CA ILE A 682 -27.08 -11.14 -10.91
C ILE A 682 -25.85 -12.02 -11.11
N CYS A 683 -26.08 -13.27 -11.54
CA CYS A 683 -25.06 -14.24 -11.90
C CYS A 683 -24.92 -14.25 -13.43
N PHE A 684 -23.74 -13.93 -13.96
CA PHE A 684 -23.48 -13.86 -15.40
C PHE A 684 -22.79 -15.12 -15.92
N TYR A 685 -23.21 -15.55 -17.10
CA TYR A 685 -22.74 -16.73 -17.82
C TYR A 685 -22.00 -16.32 -19.08
N GLY A 686 -20.93 -17.04 -19.39
CA GLY A 686 -20.18 -16.86 -20.64
C GLY A 686 -20.55 -17.93 -21.65
N HIS A 687 -20.18 -17.74 -22.92
CA HIS A 687 -20.39 -18.75 -23.95
C HIS A 687 -19.70 -20.09 -23.64
N GLU A 688 -18.54 -20.05 -22.99
CA GLU A 688 -17.79 -21.26 -22.62
C GLU A 688 -18.40 -22.02 -21.44
N ASN A 689 -19.11 -21.32 -20.55
CA ASN A 689 -19.76 -21.87 -19.37
C ASN A 689 -21.21 -21.35 -19.31
N PRO A 690 -22.11 -21.92 -20.14
CA PRO A 690 -23.50 -21.51 -20.18
C PRO A 690 -24.22 -21.88 -18.87
N CYS A 691 -25.37 -21.24 -18.64
CA CYS A 691 -26.21 -21.57 -17.50
C CYS A 691 -26.54 -23.08 -17.48
N PRO A 692 -26.31 -23.79 -16.35
CA PRO A 692 -26.56 -25.24 -16.28
C PRO A 692 -28.06 -25.58 -16.26
N GLU A 693 -28.92 -24.57 -16.07
CA GLU A 693 -30.37 -24.73 -16.06
C GLU A 693 -30.93 -24.86 -17.48
N ASN A 694 -31.69 -25.92 -17.72
CA ASN A 694 -32.27 -26.20 -19.03
C ASN A 694 -33.63 -25.50 -19.19
N PHE A 695 -33.62 -24.26 -19.70
CA PHE A 695 -34.83 -23.55 -20.11
C PHE A 695 -35.15 -23.87 -21.58
N MET A 696 -36.36 -24.36 -21.86
CA MET A 696 -36.80 -24.70 -23.22
C MET A 696 -37.98 -23.82 -23.62
N ILE A 697 -37.84 -22.94 -24.60
CA ILE A 697 -38.96 -22.16 -25.15
C ILE A 697 -39.76 -23.05 -26.11
N ALA A 698 -41.08 -23.02 -25.99
CA ALA A 698 -42.01 -23.74 -26.87
C ALA A 698 -42.69 -22.75 -27.82
N GLU A 699 -42.66 -23.02 -29.13
CA GLU A 699 -43.39 -22.31 -30.17
C GLU A 699 -43.99 -23.34 -31.13
N GLY A 700 -45.32 -23.51 -31.10
CA GLY A 700 -45.97 -24.61 -31.80
C GLY A 700 -45.49 -25.97 -31.28
N ASP A 701 -45.06 -26.85 -32.17
CA ASP A 701 -44.46 -28.14 -31.78
C ASP A 701 -42.93 -28.09 -31.71
N ASP A 702 -42.33 -26.93 -31.97
CA ASP A 702 -40.90 -26.71 -31.90
C ASP A 702 -40.47 -26.27 -30.50
N PHE A 703 -39.36 -26.83 -30.04
CA PHE A 703 -38.77 -26.53 -28.75
C PHE A 703 -37.31 -26.11 -28.95
N ARG A 704 -36.97 -24.91 -28.47
CA ARG A 704 -35.62 -24.35 -28.57
C ARG A 704 -35.04 -24.09 -27.19
N PRO A 705 -33.77 -24.42 -26.94
CA PRO A 705 -33.12 -24.04 -25.69
C PRO A 705 -32.99 -22.53 -25.59
N LEU A 706 -33.27 -21.99 -24.40
CA LEU A 706 -32.94 -20.63 -23.98
C LEU A 706 -31.66 -20.71 -23.16
N PHE A 707 -30.59 -20.11 -23.68
CA PHE A 707 -29.33 -19.93 -22.96
C PHE A 707 -29.30 -18.50 -22.42
N PRO A 708 -29.69 -18.28 -21.15
CA PRO A 708 -29.68 -16.94 -20.61
C PRO A 708 -28.25 -16.46 -20.33
N ASP A 709 -27.98 -15.20 -20.66
CA ASP A 709 -26.69 -14.56 -20.35
C ASP A 709 -26.55 -14.29 -18.84
N ALA A 710 -27.66 -14.11 -18.13
CA ALA A 710 -27.68 -13.98 -16.69
C ALA A 710 -28.90 -14.61 -16.03
N VAL A 711 -28.70 -15.04 -14.79
CA VAL A 711 -29.76 -15.45 -13.87
C VAL A 711 -29.80 -14.48 -12.69
N VAL A 712 -30.99 -13.97 -12.39
CA VAL A 712 -31.22 -13.04 -11.28
C VAL A 712 -31.77 -13.79 -10.08
N HIS A 713 -31.15 -13.58 -8.92
CA HIS A 713 -31.50 -14.15 -7.63
C HIS A 713 -31.92 -13.04 -6.65
N ASP A 714 -32.66 -13.42 -5.61
CA ASP A 714 -32.80 -12.56 -4.43
C ASP A 714 -31.61 -12.72 -3.47
N ASP A 715 -31.59 -11.92 -2.40
CA ASP A 715 -30.57 -11.98 -1.33
C ASP A 715 -30.55 -13.30 -0.52
N LYS A 716 -31.45 -14.26 -0.85
CA LYS A 716 -31.50 -15.62 -0.29
C LYS A 716 -31.06 -16.68 -1.31
N GLY A 717 -30.64 -16.29 -2.52
CA GLY A 717 -30.23 -17.20 -3.61
C GLY A 717 -31.37 -17.83 -4.40
N ARG A 718 -32.62 -17.44 -4.14
CA ARG A 718 -33.78 -17.96 -4.88
C ARG A 718 -33.81 -17.30 -6.25
N MET A 719 -33.91 -18.11 -7.30
CA MET A 719 -33.98 -17.63 -8.67
C MET A 719 -35.28 -16.87 -8.90
N LEU A 720 -35.18 -15.65 -9.41
CA LEU A 720 -36.31 -14.78 -9.71
C LEU A 720 -36.67 -14.87 -11.19
N TYR A 721 -35.71 -14.62 -12.06
CA TYR A 721 -35.91 -14.63 -13.51
C TYR A 721 -34.55 -14.70 -14.22
N THR A 722 -34.57 -14.93 -15.53
CA THR A 722 -33.39 -14.88 -16.38
C THR A 722 -33.41 -13.62 -17.23
N ARG A 723 -32.25 -13.10 -17.60
CA ARG A 723 -32.13 -11.83 -18.32
C ARG A 723 -31.11 -11.92 -19.45
N SER A 724 -31.41 -11.24 -20.55
CA SER A 724 -30.47 -11.03 -21.64
C SER A 724 -29.51 -9.88 -21.32
N PHE A 725 -28.22 -10.08 -21.56
CA PHE A 725 -27.18 -9.08 -21.39
C PHE A 725 -26.18 -9.16 -22.55
N PRO A 726 -25.46 -8.06 -22.87
CA PRO A 726 -24.24 -8.19 -23.64
C PRO A 726 -23.23 -9.08 -22.90
N VAL A 727 -22.33 -9.72 -23.64
CA VAL A 727 -21.27 -10.57 -23.07
C VAL A 727 -20.32 -9.68 -22.27
N VAL A 728 -20.44 -9.73 -20.94
CA VAL A 728 -19.67 -8.86 -20.05
C VAL A 728 -18.23 -9.35 -19.91
N SER A 729 -17.28 -8.47 -20.22
CA SER A 729 -15.85 -8.71 -20.13
C SER A 729 -15.26 -8.27 -18.78
N SER A 730 -15.73 -7.13 -18.24
CA SER A 730 -15.30 -6.56 -16.95
C SER A 730 -16.46 -5.92 -16.19
N LEU A 731 -16.43 -5.97 -14.86
CA LEU A 731 -17.44 -5.37 -13.96
C LEU A 731 -16.82 -4.42 -12.94
N LEU A 732 -17.60 -3.41 -12.54
CA LEU A 732 -17.34 -2.60 -11.35
C LEU A 732 -18.64 -2.31 -10.60
N ASP A 733 -18.67 -2.71 -9.33
CA ASP A 733 -19.72 -2.35 -8.38
C ASP A 733 -19.20 -1.18 -7.51
N ASP A 734 -19.82 0.00 -7.63
CA ASP A 734 -19.49 1.17 -6.82
C ASP A 734 -20.35 1.29 -5.53
N GLY A 735 -21.17 0.28 -5.26
CA GLY A 735 -22.11 0.21 -4.14
C GLY A 735 -23.48 0.83 -4.42
N GLN A 736 -23.63 1.60 -5.50
CA GLN A 736 -24.90 2.20 -5.94
C GLN A 736 -25.34 1.67 -7.30
N SER A 737 -24.40 1.47 -8.22
CA SER A 737 -24.63 1.02 -9.59
C SER A 737 -23.59 -0.01 -10.00
N VAL A 738 -23.99 -0.85 -10.95
CA VAL A 738 -23.12 -1.82 -11.60
C VAL A 738 -22.76 -1.31 -12.98
N TRP A 739 -21.46 -1.16 -13.21
CA TRP A 739 -20.89 -0.78 -14.50
C TRP A 739 -20.25 -2.01 -15.16
N ALA A 740 -20.34 -2.08 -16.47
CA ALA A 740 -19.80 -3.21 -17.24
C ALA A 740 -19.23 -2.76 -18.58
N THR A 741 -18.18 -3.41 -19.03
CA THR A 741 -17.75 -3.38 -20.43
C THR A 741 -18.01 -4.72 -21.10
N ASP A 742 -18.23 -4.72 -22.42
CA ASP A 742 -18.31 -5.94 -23.23
C ASP A 742 -17.03 -6.17 -24.04
N ASP A 743 -16.97 -7.27 -24.78
CA ASP A 743 -15.82 -7.62 -25.63
C ASP A 743 -15.66 -6.66 -26.83
N ASP A 744 -16.76 -6.04 -27.28
CA ASP A 744 -16.78 -5.02 -28.35
C ASP A 744 -16.33 -3.64 -27.84
N GLY A 745 -16.11 -3.48 -26.53
CA GLY A 745 -15.63 -2.25 -25.92
C GLY A 745 -16.70 -1.21 -25.64
N ARG A 746 -17.97 -1.60 -25.59
CA ARG A 746 -19.07 -0.73 -25.16
C ARG A 746 -19.17 -0.69 -23.64
N LEU A 747 -19.69 0.41 -23.12
CA LEU A 747 -19.84 0.65 -21.69
C LEU A 747 -21.32 0.67 -21.31
N TYR A 748 -21.68 -0.02 -20.23
CA TYR A 748 -23.06 -0.13 -19.78
C TYR A 748 -23.19 0.19 -18.29
N GLN A 749 -24.34 0.77 -17.94
CA GLN A 749 -24.85 0.83 -16.56
C GLN A 749 -25.95 -0.22 -16.40
N LEU A 750 -25.60 -1.37 -15.82
CA LEU A 750 -26.48 -2.54 -15.77
C LEU A 750 -27.71 -2.37 -14.86
N SER A 751 -27.62 -1.46 -13.90
CA SER A 751 -28.69 -1.09 -12.97
C SER A 751 -29.79 -0.24 -13.62
N VAL A 752 -29.57 0.27 -14.84
CA VAL A 752 -30.52 1.09 -15.59
C VAL A 752 -30.94 0.34 -16.85
N SER A 753 -32.24 0.37 -17.14
CA SER A 753 -32.81 -0.22 -18.36
C SER A 753 -33.21 0.87 -19.34
N ARG A 754 -33.01 0.62 -20.63
CA ARG A 754 -33.55 1.44 -21.71
C ARG A 754 -35.08 1.28 -21.78
N GLU A 755 -35.79 2.41 -21.75
CA GLU A 755 -37.26 2.43 -21.81
C GLU A 755 -37.80 2.37 -23.25
N ASP A 756 -36.96 2.71 -24.24
CA ASP A 756 -37.31 2.83 -25.66
C ASP A 756 -37.10 1.55 -26.49
N ALA A 757 -36.32 0.61 -25.95
CA ALA A 757 -35.90 -0.61 -26.63
C ALA A 757 -36.98 -1.71 -26.56
N GLU A 758 -37.18 -2.41 -27.69
CA GLU A 758 -37.96 -3.65 -27.69
C GLU A 758 -37.20 -4.75 -26.97
N VAL A 759 -37.92 -5.53 -26.16
CA VAL A 759 -37.35 -6.68 -25.44
C VAL A 759 -38.16 -7.93 -25.74
N ALA A 760 -37.44 -9.00 -26.07
CA ALA A 760 -38.01 -10.33 -26.15
C ALA A 760 -38.25 -10.89 -24.75
N VAL A 761 -39.51 -11.17 -24.41
CA VAL A 761 -39.91 -11.79 -23.15
C VAL A 761 -40.39 -13.22 -23.41
N ALA A 762 -40.00 -14.13 -22.52
CA ALA A 762 -40.53 -15.49 -22.49
C ALA A 762 -41.06 -15.81 -21.10
N TYR A 763 -42.29 -16.30 -21.00
CA TYR A 763 -42.91 -16.70 -19.74
C TYR A 763 -43.63 -18.02 -19.90
N ARG A 764 -43.46 -18.92 -18.93
CA ARG A 764 -44.24 -20.15 -18.86
C ARG A 764 -44.70 -20.45 -17.45
N ALA A 765 -45.99 -20.74 -17.30
CA ALA A 765 -46.56 -21.20 -16.05
C ALA A 765 -47.50 -22.39 -16.25
N SER A 766 -47.50 -23.31 -15.30
CA SER A 766 -48.32 -24.51 -15.27
C SER A 766 -49.22 -24.51 -14.02
N VAL A 767 -50.52 -24.70 -14.22
CA VAL A 767 -51.51 -24.75 -13.14
C VAL A 767 -52.33 -26.03 -13.22
N ALA A 768 -52.69 -26.59 -12.06
CA ALA A 768 -53.52 -27.77 -11.99
C ALA A 768 -54.91 -27.51 -12.60
N ALA A 769 -55.40 -28.46 -13.39
CA ALA A 769 -56.73 -28.40 -13.95
C ALA A 769 -57.78 -28.50 -12.82
N PRO A 770 -58.82 -27.65 -12.78
CA PRO A 770 -59.87 -27.73 -11.77
C PRO A 770 -60.65 -29.06 -11.80
N SER A 771 -60.67 -29.72 -12.95
CA SER A 771 -61.22 -31.07 -13.12
C SER A 771 -60.50 -31.76 -14.28
N PRO A 772 -60.19 -33.06 -14.16
CA PRO A 772 -59.60 -33.85 -15.24
C PRO A 772 -60.59 -34.22 -16.35
N SER A 773 -61.90 -34.03 -16.15
CA SER A 773 -62.92 -34.35 -17.16
C SER A 773 -62.87 -33.41 -18.38
N PRO A 774 -63.16 -33.87 -19.61
CA PRO A 774 -63.27 -32.99 -20.78
C PRO A 774 -64.30 -31.86 -20.58
N GLY A 775 -64.03 -30.65 -21.08
CA GLY A 775 -64.93 -29.52 -20.93
C GLY A 775 -64.43 -28.22 -21.54
N VAL A 776 -65.21 -27.15 -21.40
CA VAL A 776 -64.85 -25.78 -21.84
C VAL A 776 -64.36 -24.97 -20.63
N TYR A 777 -63.19 -24.36 -20.74
CA TYR A 777 -62.53 -23.61 -19.67
C TYR A 777 -62.32 -22.17 -20.10
N GLY A 778 -62.54 -21.24 -19.17
CA GLY A 778 -62.22 -19.83 -19.36
C GLY A 778 -60.82 -19.53 -18.86
N PHE A 779 -60.04 -18.74 -19.59
CA PHE A 779 -58.70 -18.30 -19.20
C PHE A 779 -58.64 -16.78 -19.20
N ALA A 780 -58.13 -16.20 -18.11
CA ALA A 780 -57.85 -14.77 -18.03
C ALA A 780 -56.35 -14.54 -18.24
N LEU A 781 -56.02 -13.66 -19.19
CA LEU A 781 -54.65 -13.30 -19.56
C LEU A 781 -54.50 -11.77 -19.48
N PRO A 782 -54.26 -11.22 -18.28
CA PRO A 782 -54.15 -9.77 -18.08
C PRO A 782 -52.76 -9.28 -18.53
N LEU A 783 -52.62 -9.14 -19.85
CA LEU A 783 -51.45 -8.59 -20.52
C LEU A 783 -51.70 -7.12 -20.85
N PHE A 784 -50.73 -6.26 -20.54
CA PHE A 784 -50.80 -4.82 -20.81
C PHE A 784 -49.48 -4.36 -21.43
N GLY A 785 -49.54 -3.48 -22.43
CA GLY A 785 -48.34 -2.85 -23.00
C GLY A 785 -48.36 -2.81 -24.52
N GLU A 786 -47.25 -2.37 -25.10
CA GLU A 786 -47.03 -2.33 -26.54
C GLU A 786 -46.34 -3.62 -26.98
N ILE A 787 -46.95 -4.34 -27.92
CA ILE A 787 -46.46 -5.62 -28.43
C ILE A 787 -46.08 -5.45 -29.90
N SER A 788 -44.81 -5.63 -30.22
CA SER A 788 -44.31 -5.54 -31.60
C SER A 788 -44.60 -6.81 -32.41
N GLY A 789 -44.65 -7.95 -31.73
CA GLY A 789 -45.04 -9.24 -32.32
C GLY A 789 -44.77 -10.41 -31.37
N GLY A 790 -45.37 -11.57 -31.65
CA GLY A 790 -45.12 -12.83 -30.93
C GLY A 790 -46.39 -13.62 -30.66
N THR A 791 -46.28 -14.67 -29.84
CA THR A 791 -47.34 -15.65 -29.60
C THR A 791 -47.66 -15.85 -28.12
N VAL A 792 -48.93 -16.13 -27.85
CA VAL A 792 -49.42 -16.64 -26.57
C VAL A 792 -50.12 -17.97 -26.81
N GLU A 793 -49.63 -19.01 -26.17
CA GLU A 793 -50.11 -20.38 -26.32
C GLU A 793 -50.69 -20.92 -25.02
N LEU A 794 -51.82 -21.63 -25.15
CA LEU A 794 -52.40 -22.42 -24.07
C LEU A 794 -52.33 -23.89 -24.46
N ARG A 795 -51.79 -24.71 -23.56
CA ARG A 795 -51.61 -26.16 -23.76
C ARG A 795 -52.25 -26.96 -22.63
N ALA A 796 -52.61 -28.20 -22.93
CA ALA A 796 -53.08 -29.18 -21.95
C ALA A 796 -52.02 -30.26 -21.74
N ASP A 797 -51.66 -30.51 -20.49
CA ASP A 797 -50.74 -31.57 -20.10
C ASP A 797 -51.46 -32.65 -19.27
N ASN A 798 -51.22 -33.91 -19.62
CA ASN A 798 -51.71 -35.09 -18.90
C ASN A 798 -50.75 -35.57 -17.78
N GLY A 799 -49.76 -34.75 -17.41
CA GLY A 799 -48.71 -35.09 -16.46
C GLY A 799 -47.43 -35.64 -17.11
N ALA A 800 -47.30 -35.50 -18.42
CA ALA A 800 -46.12 -35.93 -19.18
C ALA A 800 -45.14 -34.77 -19.46
N GLY A 801 -45.48 -33.56 -19.00
CA GLY A 801 -44.69 -32.34 -19.13
C GLY A 801 -44.95 -31.59 -20.45
N VAL A 802 -44.46 -30.36 -20.52
CA VAL A 802 -44.72 -29.43 -21.65
C VAL A 802 -44.35 -30.01 -23.01
N MET A 803 -43.26 -30.79 -23.09
CA MET A 803 -42.76 -31.42 -24.33
C MET A 803 -43.76 -32.41 -24.95
N ARG A 804 -44.72 -32.89 -24.15
CA ARG A 804 -45.76 -33.85 -24.57
C ARG A 804 -47.17 -33.27 -24.39
N SER A 805 -47.26 -31.95 -24.15
CA SER A 805 -48.52 -31.24 -23.98
C SER A 805 -49.15 -30.89 -25.34
N GLY A 806 -50.46 -31.04 -25.44
CA GLY A 806 -51.21 -30.71 -26.64
C GLY A 806 -51.55 -29.22 -26.70
N LEU A 807 -51.27 -28.57 -27.83
CA LEU A 807 -51.67 -27.17 -28.08
C LEU A 807 -53.20 -27.07 -28.15
N LEU A 808 -53.81 -26.23 -27.31
CA LEU A 808 -55.25 -25.99 -27.31
C LEU A 808 -55.62 -24.78 -28.17
N THR A 809 -54.85 -23.69 -28.02
CA THR A 809 -55.00 -22.47 -28.81
C THR A 809 -53.70 -21.68 -28.82
N SER A 810 -53.50 -20.90 -29.87
CA SER A 810 -52.37 -19.96 -30.03
C SER A 810 -52.92 -18.64 -30.57
N CYS A 811 -52.43 -17.53 -30.03
CA CYS A 811 -52.82 -16.18 -30.40
C CYS A 811 -51.57 -15.38 -30.78
N CYS A 812 -51.50 -14.87 -32.01
CA CYS A 812 -50.49 -13.89 -32.39
C CYS A 812 -50.93 -12.49 -31.96
N LEU A 813 -50.08 -11.77 -31.25
CA LEU A 813 -50.38 -10.43 -30.73
C LEU A 813 -49.51 -9.37 -31.39
N ARG A 814 -50.11 -8.21 -31.70
CA ARG A 814 -49.42 -7.02 -32.20
C ARG A 814 -50.21 -5.75 -31.86
N GLY A 815 -49.51 -4.66 -31.57
CA GLY A 815 -50.06 -3.36 -31.20
C GLY A 815 -50.22 -3.18 -29.69
N ASN A 816 -50.91 -2.12 -29.30
CA ASN A 816 -51.17 -1.80 -27.90
C ASN A 816 -52.28 -2.69 -27.34
N VAL A 817 -51.95 -3.50 -26.33
CA VAL A 817 -52.90 -4.36 -25.63
C VAL A 817 -53.20 -3.75 -24.27
N ALA A 818 -54.47 -3.39 -24.05
CA ALA A 818 -54.94 -2.87 -22.75
C ALA A 818 -55.71 -3.93 -21.95
N HIS A 819 -56.15 -5.02 -22.59
CA HIS A 819 -56.70 -6.23 -21.98
C HIS A 819 -56.95 -7.26 -23.09
N LEU A 820 -56.77 -8.55 -22.81
CA LEU A 820 -57.27 -9.62 -23.67
C LEU A 820 -58.63 -10.11 -23.16
N PRO A 821 -59.61 -10.33 -24.05
CA PRO A 821 -60.87 -10.94 -23.65
C PRO A 821 -60.61 -12.36 -23.11
N PRO A 822 -61.38 -12.84 -22.12
CA PRO A 822 -61.22 -14.19 -21.59
C PRO A 822 -61.35 -15.25 -22.69
N LEU A 823 -60.33 -16.07 -22.88
CA LEU A 823 -60.34 -17.13 -23.88
C LEU A 823 -61.16 -18.30 -23.35
N SER A 824 -62.11 -18.81 -24.15
CA SER A 824 -62.88 -20.01 -23.82
C SER A 824 -62.44 -21.15 -24.74
N VAL A 825 -61.77 -22.18 -24.19
CA VAL A 825 -61.18 -23.26 -24.98
C VAL A 825 -61.68 -24.62 -24.49
N PHE A 826 -62.00 -25.51 -25.42
CA PHE A 826 -62.33 -26.90 -25.08
C PHE A 826 -61.04 -27.70 -24.89
N ALA A 827 -60.99 -28.51 -23.84
CA ALA A 827 -59.88 -29.41 -23.60
C ALA A 827 -60.40 -30.82 -23.26
N CYS A 828 -59.73 -31.84 -23.82
CA CYS A 828 -59.93 -33.26 -23.50
C CYS A 828 -59.45 -33.58 -22.07
N HIS A 829 -59.29 -34.83 -21.67
CA HIS A 829 -58.74 -35.15 -20.35
C HIS A 829 -57.37 -34.48 -20.12
N ARG A 830 -57.12 -33.89 -18.93
CA ARG A 830 -55.83 -33.26 -18.54
C ARG A 830 -55.62 -33.20 -17.03
N HIS A 831 -54.38 -33.08 -16.62
CA HIS A 831 -54.00 -32.81 -15.23
C HIS A 831 -53.58 -31.36 -15.02
N ASN A 832 -52.94 -30.71 -16.00
CA ASN A 832 -52.48 -29.34 -15.93
C ASN A 832 -52.83 -28.53 -17.19
N PHE A 833 -52.92 -27.21 -17.03
CA PHE A 833 -52.91 -26.25 -18.13
C PHE A 833 -51.62 -25.45 -18.09
N ILE A 834 -51.05 -25.22 -19.26
CA ILE A 834 -49.78 -24.50 -19.41
C ILE A 834 -50.02 -23.26 -20.26
N LEU A 835 -49.55 -22.12 -19.78
CA LEU A 835 -49.49 -20.85 -20.51
C LEU A 835 -48.05 -20.61 -20.93
N SER A 836 -47.82 -20.44 -22.23
CA SER A 836 -46.53 -19.98 -22.78
C SER A 836 -46.73 -18.63 -23.46
N ILE A 837 -45.89 -17.65 -23.15
CA ILE A 837 -45.89 -16.30 -23.72
C ILE A 837 -44.50 -16.08 -24.31
N ASN A 838 -44.41 -15.80 -25.60
CA ASN A 838 -43.18 -15.41 -26.29
C ASN A 838 -43.45 -14.15 -27.11
N LEU A 839 -43.07 -12.99 -26.59
CA LEU A 839 -43.45 -11.69 -27.19
C LEU A 839 -42.23 -10.76 -27.31
N SER A 840 -42.20 -9.91 -28.34
CA SER A 840 -41.38 -8.71 -28.38
C SER A 840 -42.22 -7.53 -27.89
N VAL A 841 -41.79 -6.84 -26.83
CA VAL A 841 -42.61 -5.89 -26.10
C VAL A 841 -41.88 -4.61 -25.70
N LYS A 842 -42.67 -3.55 -25.46
CA LYS A 842 -42.28 -2.32 -24.75
C LYS A 842 -43.30 -1.99 -23.66
N ASN A 843 -42.82 -1.50 -22.51
CA ASN A 843 -43.66 -1.10 -21.36
C ASN A 843 -44.69 -2.18 -20.95
N PHE A 844 -44.28 -3.44 -20.95
CA PHE A 844 -45.17 -4.58 -20.76
C PHE A 844 -45.34 -4.99 -19.30
N LEU A 845 -46.56 -5.39 -18.94
CA LEU A 845 -46.96 -5.86 -17.64
C LEU A 845 -47.87 -7.10 -17.77
N LEU A 846 -47.59 -8.13 -16.97
CA LEU A 846 -48.37 -9.35 -16.81
C LEU A 846 -48.90 -9.41 -15.37
N GLN A 847 -50.21 -9.50 -15.14
CA GLN A 847 -50.81 -9.38 -13.78
C GLN A 847 -51.45 -10.63 -13.18
#